data_AF-A0A086LZV2-F1
#
_entry.id   AF-A0A086LZV2-F1
#
_cell.length_a   1.000
_cell.length_b   1.000
_cell.length_c   1.000
_cell.angle_alpha   90.00
_cell.angle_beta   90.00
_cell.angle_gamma   90.00
#
_symmetry.space_group_name_H-M   'P 1'
#
loop_
_entity.id
_entity.type
_entity.pdbx_description
1 polymer ?
#
loop_
_entity_poly.entity_id
_entity_poly.type
_entity_poly.pdbx_seq_one_letter_code
_entity_poly.pdbx_strand_id
1 'polypeptide(L)'
;MRCCGSVPASGKIVTDLFSLAWLGMVGYPESLTDPSYEGQILVLTYPLIGNYGVPSSEKDEHGLPKYFEGDRIYVRALVVADYDNAAVTAHFRAENSLSAWMNTHKVPAIAGVDTRALTKHLREVGCMLGKIVVLSEEEERRSGLSLSALAALPSATAAEQRGENDATVTPDKAEARLRVERRQAALTMWEEAIRDKAKNLPWEDPNKDNLVALVSRKDVRVYKSTVVDPNLRDVLILCVDCGMKYNIYRQLLHSKFEHCNIILKVVPWDFDFGNDEFDGLFISNGPGDPERCEKTVANIRRVMERKIPIFGICLGNQLLALAAGARTYKMKYGNRGMNQPVIDLRTSRCYITPQNHGFAVDESTLPRDFLPLFVNANDRSNEGIIHRTLPFFSAQFHPEASGGPTDTFYLFGDFIASIMKAQTLKQVHTTPFSFPQKFQKVLLLGSGGLSIGQAGEFDYSGSQAIKALKEQNIFVVVVNPNIATVQTSQHMADRVYFLPVTDEFVTKVIEKEMPDGILCTFGGQTALNCAVKLHEQGVLAKFGCKILGSPIEAIIATEDRKVFAAKLEEIGEKVAESAAATNTEEAVQAAKAIGYPVLIRAAFALGGLGSGFAEDEETVRRICKEAFSHSSQVFVDKSLKGWKEVEYEVVRDCKNNCITVCNMENLDPLGASRLCAFAVFALQLWLLSSVEG
;
A
#
# COMPACT_ATOMS: atom_id res chain seq x y z
N MET A 1 6.81 7.86 28.52
CA MET A 1 6.97 8.15 27.07
C MET A 1 8.40 8.64 26.86
N ARG A 2 9.11 8.16 25.83
CA ARG A 2 10.47 8.64 25.52
C ARG A 2 10.30 9.80 24.53
N CYS A 3 10.75 11.02 24.88
CA CYS A 3 10.91 12.07 23.87
C CYS A 3 11.92 11.60 22.82
N CYS A 4 11.61 11.77 21.54
CA CYS A 4 12.52 11.47 20.44
C CYS A 4 13.69 12.47 20.41
N GLY A 5 14.64 12.34 21.33
CA GLY A 5 15.82 13.21 21.42
C GLY A 5 15.50 14.63 21.90
N SER A 6 16.56 15.43 22.05
CA SER A 6 16.51 16.82 22.52
C SER A 6 15.79 17.71 21.50
N VAL A 7 14.46 17.77 21.60
CA VAL A 7 13.64 18.73 20.86
C VAL A 7 13.98 20.12 21.38
N PRO A 8 14.46 21.07 20.54
CA PRO A 8 14.75 22.42 20.99
C PRO A 8 13.46 23.06 21.53
N ALA A 9 13.50 23.35 22.83
CA ALA A 9 12.47 24.05 23.56
C ALA A 9 12.39 25.51 23.11
N SER A 10 11.60 25.79 22.06
CA SER A 10 11.01 27.12 21.89
C SER A 10 9.80 27.04 20.97
N GLY A 11 8.60 27.00 21.56
CA GLY A 11 7.38 27.14 20.76
C GLY A 11 6.13 26.78 21.55
N LYS A 12 5.18 27.71 21.60
CA LYS A 12 3.83 27.48 22.09
C LYS A 12 3.19 26.32 21.30
N ILE A 13 2.57 25.41 22.04
CA ILE A 13 1.77 24.31 21.50
C ILE A 13 0.40 24.85 21.13
N VAL A 14 -0.02 24.56 19.90
CA VAL A 14 -1.38 24.78 19.46
C VAL A 14 -2.05 23.42 19.36
N THR A 15 -3.18 23.36 20.05
CA THR A 15 -4.19 22.29 20.10
C THR A 15 -4.86 22.11 18.76
N ASP A 16 -5.12 20.88 18.32
CA ASP A 16 -5.89 20.66 17.09
C ASP A 16 -6.42 19.22 16.98
N LEU A 17 -7.31 18.96 16.02
CA LEU A 17 -7.97 17.66 15.79
C LEU A 17 -7.00 16.46 15.89
N PHE A 18 -7.18 15.61 16.91
CA PHE A 18 -6.96 14.17 16.88
C PHE A 18 -7.89 13.55 15.82
N SER A 19 -7.59 13.83 14.57
CA SER A 19 -7.64 12.83 13.54
C SER A 19 -6.17 12.58 13.28
N LEU A 20 -5.66 11.37 13.21
CA LEU A 20 -5.60 10.68 11.94
C LEU A 20 -4.85 9.37 12.16
N ALA A 21 -5.53 8.25 12.29
CA ALA A 21 -4.85 6.97 12.12
C ALA A 21 -4.63 6.78 10.63
N TRP A 22 -3.45 7.15 10.14
CA TRP A 22 -3.10 6.90 8.75
C TRP A 22 -2.61 5.46 8.63
N LEU A 23 -3.35 4.67 7.83
CA LEU A 23 -3.13 3.23 7.62
C LEU A 23 -2.04 2.92 6.58
N GLY A 24 -1.37 3.94 6.04
CA GLY A 24 -0.20 3.72 5.20
C GLY A 24 0.92 3.07 6.02
N MET A 25 1.69 2.19 5.37
CA MET A 25 2.84 1.53 6.01
C MET A 25 4.17 2.16 5.59
N VAL A 26 4.16 2.94 4.50
CA VAL A 26 5.32 3.54 3.86
C VAL A 26 4.97 4.93 3.35
N GLY A 27 5.97 5.76 3.10
CA GLY A 27 5.79 7.13 2.60
C GLY A 27 5.48 8.15 3.71
N TYR A 28 6.14 8.03 4.88
CA TYR A 28 5.99 9.06 5.92
C TYR A 28 6.56 10.43 5.50
N PRO A 29 7.65 10.56 4.72
CA PRO A 29 8.10 11.89 4.26
C PRO A 29 7.07 12.58 3.36
N GLU A 30 6.49 11.84 2.41
CA GLU A 30 5.44 12.29 1.51
C GLU A 30 4.18 12.67 2.29
N SER A 31 3.79 11.83 3.27
CA SER A 31 2.63 12.11 4.12
C SER A 31 2.82 13.32 5.01
N LEU A 32 3.99 13.50 5.63
CA LEU A 32 4.28 14.66 6.48
C LEU A 32 4.27 15.98 5.69
N THR A 33 4.48 15.92 4.37
CA THR A 33 4.50 17.06 3.46
C THR A 33 3.21 17.21 2.63
N ASP A 34 2.18 16.39 2.88
CA ASP A 34 0.86 16.55 2.25
C ASP A 34 0.11 17.75 2.86
N PRO A 35 -0.24 18.79 2.06
CA PRO A 35 -0.95 19.97 2.54
C PRO A 35 -2.32 19.67 3.17
N SER A 36 -2.92 18.54 2.85
CA SER A 36 -4.22 18.11 3.38
C SER A 36 -4.17 17.84 4.89
N TYR A 37 -2.98 17.73 5.47
CA TYR A 37 -2.77 17.59 6.92
C TYR A 37 -2.52 18.89 7.68
N GLU A 38 -2.59 20.05 7.02
CA GLU A 38 -2.47 21.33 7.73
C GLU A 38 -3.43 21.37 8.94
N GLY A 39 -2.88 21.77 10.09
CA GLY A 39 -3.61 21.84 11.35
C GLY A 39 -3.97 20.48 11.96
N GLN A 40 -3.38 19.36 11.55
CA GLN A 40 -3.73 18.03 12.11
C GLN A 40 -2.54 17.35 12.82
N ILE A 41 -2.85 16.54 13.84
CA ILE A 41 -1.86 15.68 14.53
C ILE A 41 -1.87 14.30 13.88
N LEU A 42 -0.82 13.96 13.14
CA LEU A 42 -0.75 12.70 12.41
C LEU A 42 -0.34 11.54 13.32
N VAL A 43 -1.14 10.47 13.32
CA VAL A 43 -0.86 9.22 14.06
C VAL A 43 -0.56 8.12 13.04
N LEU A 44 0.70 7.67 13.02
CA LEU A 44 1.09 6.58 12.12
C LEU A 44 0.74 5.24 12.78
N THR A 45 -0.04 4.41 12.09
CA THR A 45 -0.41 3.09 12.64
C THR A 45 0.68 2.05 12.46
N TYR A 46 1.55 2.22 11.46
CA TYR A 46 2.71 1.36 11.30
C TYR A 46 3.68 1.61 12.46
N PRO A 47 4.06 0.57 13.21
CA PRO A 47 4.75 0.77 14.48
C PRO A 47 6.20 1.23 14.32
N LEU A 48 6.89 0.80 13.25
CA LEU A 48 8.31 1.04 13.04
C LEU A 48 8.53 2.23 12.11
N ILE A 49 8.75 3.42 12.66
CA ILE A 49 8.91 4.66 11.88
C ILE A 49 10.38 5.13 11.89
N GLY A 50 10.83 5.76 10.81
CA GLY A 50 12.16 6.35 10.69
C GLY A 50 13.24 5.45 10.07
N ASN A 51 12.90 4.20 9.75
CA ASN A 51 13.81 3.18 9.22
C ASN A 51 14.56 3.60 7.93
N TYR A 52 13.93 4.38 7.05
CA TYR A 52 14.54 4.85 5.80
C TYR A 52 14.90 6.35 5.80
N GLY A 53 14.87 7.00 6.96
CA GLY A 53 15.31 8.39 7.11
C GLY A 53 14.47 9.39 6.33
N VAL A 54 15.07 10.51 5.99
CA VAL A 54 14.46 11.58 5.20
C VAL A 54 15.34 11.82 3.97
N PRO A 55 14.75 11.84 2.75
CA PRO A 55 15.49 12.07 1.53
C PRO A 55 15.96 13.52 1.39
N SER A 56 16.78 13.76 0.37
CA SER A 56 17.29 15.10 0.06
C SER A 56 16.19 16.07 -0.35
N SER A 57 16.49 17.37 -0.25
CA SER A 57 15.63 18.43 -0.80
C SER A 57 15.95 18.76 -2.27
N GLU A 58 16.46 17.78 -3.02
CA GLU A 58 16.72 17.89 -4.46
C GLU A 58 15.44 18.32 -5.19
N LYS A 59 15.58 19.22 -6.16
CA LYS A 59 14.49 19.69 -7.00
C LYS A 59 14.48 18.96 -8.34
N ASP A 60 13.30 18.71 -8.86
CA ASP A 60 13.09 18.20 -10.22
C ASP A 60 13.24 19.32 -11.28
N GLU A 61 13.09 18.94 -12.55
CA GLU A 61 13.06 19.83 -13.71
C GLU A 61 12.09 21.02 -13.61
N HIS A 62 11.05 20.92 -12.78
CA HIS A 62 10.03 21.95 -12.58
C HIS A 62 10.33 22.83 -11.36
N GLY A 63 11.48 22.62 -10.70
CA GLY A 63 11.89 23.33 -9.51
C GLY A 63 11.12 22.91 -8.26
N LEU A 64 10.42 21.76 -8.29
CA LEU A 64 9.67 21.22 -7.17
C LEU A 64 10.54 20.18 -6.42
N PRO A 65 10.51 20.14 -5.07
CA PRO A 65 11.15 19.10 -4.28
C PRO A 65 10.74 17.69 -4.73
N LYS A 66 11.72 16.88 -5.13
CA LYS A 66 11.53 15.59 -5.84
C LYS A 66 10.87 14.50 -5.00
N TYR A 67 11.13 14.49 -3.69
CA TYR A 67 10.72 13.42 -2.77
C TYR A 67 9.69 13.88 -1.73
N PHE A 68 9.10 15.06 -1.92
CA PHE A 68 8.12 15.64 -1.01
C PHE A 68 6.88 16.11 -1.79
N GLU A 69 5.76 16.21 -1.08
CA GLU A 69 4.47 16.60 -1.66
C GLU A 69 4.10 18.06 -1.43
N GLY A 70 4.94 18.80 -0.71
CA GLY A 70 4.80 20.23 -0.49
C GLY A 70 6.11 20.87 -0.03
N ASP A 71 6.10 22.18 0.23
CA ASP A 71 7.32 22.97 0.51
C ASP A 71 7.82 22.84 1.95
N ARG A 72 6.98 22.32 2.85
CA ARG A 72 7.27 22.14 4.27
C ARG A 72 6.54 20.93 4.82
N ILE A 73 6.78 20.66 6.10
CA ILE A 73 6.00 19.72 6.88
C ILE A 73 4.69 20.41 7.28
N TYR A 74 3.55 19.87 6.85
CA TYR A 74 2.22 20.46 7.10
C TYR A 74 1.55 19.90 8.35
N VAL A 75 1.94 18.70 8.79
CA VAL A 75 1.41 18.16 10.05
C VAL A 75 1.79 19.06 11.22
N ARG A 76 0.85 19.23 12.16
CA ARG A 76 1.09 20.02 13.36
C ARG A 76 1.98 19.29 14.35
N ALA A 77 1.83 17.98 14.42
CA ALA A 77 2.67 17.10 15.21
C ALA A 77 2.56 15.65 14.72
N LEU A 78 3.51 14.82 15.14
CA LEU A 78 3.60 13.39 14.79
C LEU A 78 3.51 12.50 16.04
N VAL A 79 2.70 11.45 15.97
CA VAL A 79 2.58 10.42 17.01
C VAL A 79 2.91 9.05 16.40
N VAL A 80 3.86 8.35 17.01
CA VAL A 80 4.31 7.03 16.55
C VAL A 80 4.40 6.03 17.71
N ALA A 81 4.35 4.74 17.38
CA ALA A 81 4.49 3.69 18.39
C ALA A 81 5.96 3.49 18.79
N ASP A 82 6.82 3.25 17.80
CA ASP A 82 8.23 3.02 18.03
C ASP A 82 9.08 3.91 17.11
N TYR A 83 10.14 4.45 17.70
CA TYR A 83 11.14 5.26 17.02
C TYR A 83 12.39 5.29 17.90
N ASP A 84 13.51 4.83 17.36
CA ASP A 84 14.80 4.87 18.03
C ASP A 84 15.74 5.82 17.29
N ASN A 85 16.19 6.87 17.99
CA ASN A 85 17.18 7.82 17.48
C ASN A 85 18.57 7.22 17.32
N ALA A 86 18.88 6.14 18.05
CA ALA A 86 20.15 5.43 17.95
C ALA A 86 20.13 4.35 16.86
N ALA A 87 18.95 3.98 16.34
CA ALA A 87 18.84 3.02 15.26
C ALA A 87 19.42 3.60 13.97
N VAL A 88 20.15 2.76 13.23
CA VAL A 88 20.74 3.14 11.95
C VAL A 88 19.61 3.32 10.94
N THR A 89 19.44 4.57 10.48
CA THR A 89 18.69 4.87 9.26
C THR A 89 19.41 4.22 8.08
N ALA A 90 18.75 3.33 7.34
CA ALA A 90 19.37 2.50 6.31
C ALA A 90 18.60 2.59 4.99
N HIS A 91 18.85 3.66 4.23
CA HIS A 91 18.31 3.82 2.89
C HIS A 91 19.27 4.66 2.03
N PHE A 92 19.51 4.26 0.79
CA PHE A 92 20.51 4.90 -0.09
C PHE A 92 20.19 6.37 -0.42
N ARG A 93 18.92 6.80 -0.22
CA ARG A 93 18.49 8.20 -0.38
C ARG A 93 18.47 9.00 0.92
N ALA A 94 18.69 8.39 2.08
CA ALA A 94 18.57 9.10 3.35
C ALA A 94 19.72 10.09 3.53
N GLU A 95 19.39 11.36 3.75
CA GLU A 95 20.36 12.40 4.10
C GLU A 95 20.26 12.79 5.58
N ASN A 96 19.08 12.68 6.17
CA ASN A 96 18.82 13.06 7.55
C ASN A 96 18.02 11.98 8.27
N SER A 97 18.14 11.92 9.60
CA SER A 97 17.17 11.19 10.42
C SER A 97 15.84 11.93 10.47
N LEU A 98 14.74 11.22 10.75
CA LEU A 98 13.44 11.83 10.94
C LEU A 98 13.45 12.86 12.08
N SER A 99 14.11 12.56 13.20
CA SER A 99 14.21 13.50 14.33
C SER A 99 14.98 14.77 13.98
N ALA A 100 16.09 14.68 13.25
CA ALA A 100 16.87 15.84 12.82
C ALA A 100 16.04 16.74 11.89
N TRP A 101 15.26 16.13 10.99
CA TRP A 101 14.36 16.84 10.10
C TRP A 101 13.22 17.54 10.85
N MET A 102 12.55 16.83 11.77
CA MET A 102 11.49 17.40 12.62
C MET A 102 12.01 18.56 13.47
N ASN A 103 13.21 18.43 14.07
CA ASN A 103 13.85 19.46 14.89
C ASN A 103 14.23 20.71 14.09
N THR A 104 14.67 20.53 12.84
CA THR A 104 14.96 21.63 11.92
C THR A 104 13.69 22.42 11.61
N HIS A 105 12.57 21.73 11.39
CA HIS A 105 11.28 22.34 11.03
C HIS A 105 10.41 22.73 12.23
N LYS A 106 10.88 22.50 13.46
CA LYS A 106 10.16 22.80 14.71
C LYS A 106 8.79 22.11 14.78
N VAL A 107 8.72 20.86 14.31
CA VAL A 107 7.52 20.03 14.37
C VAL A 107 7.63 19.06 15.55
N PRO A 108 6.74 19.16 16.55
CA PRO A 108 6.73 18.23 17.68
C PRO A 108 6.43 16.79 17.25
N ALA A 109 7.11 15.84 17.89
CA ALA A 109 6.84 14.42 17.69
C ALA A 109 6.95 13.65 19.02
N ILE A 110 6.17 12.58 19.17
CA ILE A 110 6.21 11.68 20.33
C ILE A 110 6.20 10.22 19.91
N ALA A 111 7.02 9.41 20.57
CA ALA A 111 7.09 7.96 20.41
C ALA A 111 6.78 7.22 21.73
N GLY A 112 6.54 5.91 21.63
CA GLY A 112 6.14 5.08 22.76
C GLY A 112 4.66 5.22 23.11
N VAL A 113 3.83 5.62 22.15
CA VAL A 113 2.37 5.69 22.29
C VAL A 113 1.75 4.44 21.70
N ASP A 114 0.76 3.83 22.38
CA ASP A 114 -0.03 2.76 21.77
C ASP A 114 -0.95 3.35 20.68
N THR A 115 -0.41 3.48 19.46
CA THR A 115 -1.12 4.05 18.31
C THR A 115 -2.31 3.18 17.90
N ARG A 116 -2.31 1.88 18.22
CA ARG A 116 -3.45 0.99 17.98
C ARG A 116 -4.60 1.28 18.94
N ALA A 117 -4.34 1.41 20.24
CA ALA A 117 -5.35 1.77 21.22
C ALA A 117 -5.98 3.14 20.91
N LEU A 118 -5.13 4.11 20.56
CA LEU A 118 -5.56 5.43 20.12
C LEU A 118 -6.42 5.37 18.85
N THR A 119 -6.00 4.61 17.84
CA THR A 119 -6.77 4.40 16.60
C THR A 119 -8.14 3.80 16.88
N LYS A 120 -8.24 2.78 17.76
CA LYS A 120 -9.53 2.20 18.16
C LYS A 120 -10.43 3.25 18.82
N HIS A 121 -9.87 4.05 19.73
CA HIS A 121 -10.61 5.12 20.38
C HIS A 121 -11.16 6.12 19.35
N LEU A 122 -10.33 6.60 18.42
CA LEU A 122 -10.76 7.53 17.36
C LEU A 122 -11.83 6.94 16.44
N ARG A 123 -11.82 5.64 16.18
CA ARG A 123 -12.90 4.98 15.41
C ARG A 123 -14.22 4.96 16.17
N GLU A 124 -14.18 4.77 17.48
CA GLU A 124 -15.36 4.73 18.35
C GLU A 124 -15.97 6.13 18.55
N VAL A 125 -15.17 7.14 18.88
CA VAL A 125 -15.65 8.49 19.20
C VAL A 125 -15.72 9.44 18.01
N GLY A 126 -14.97 9.15 16.93
CA GLY A 126 -14.77 10.05 15.80
C GLY A 126 -13.57 10.98 15.99
N CYS A 127 -13.33 11.84 15.01
CA CYS A 127 -12.27 12.85 15.08
C CYS A 127 -12.52 13.76 16.29
N MET A 128 -11.55 13.86 17.19
CA MET A 128 -11.64 14.66 18.41
C MET A 128 -10.56 15.73 18.41
N LEU A 129 -10.55 16.68 19.35
CA LEU A 129 -9.40 17.58 19.53
C LEU A 129 -8.31 16.91 20.35
N GLY A 130 -7.05 17.22 20.04
CA GLY A 130 -5.84 16.68 20.66
C GLY A 130 -4.79 17.76 20.93
N LYS A 131 -3.86 17.45 21.82
CA LYS A 131 -2.68 18.29 22.06
C LYS A 131 -1.50 17.47 22.56
N ILE A 132 -0.31 17.82 22.06
CA ILE A 132 0.96 17.30 22.58
C ILE A 132 1.57 18.38 23.46
N VAL A 133 1.72 18.08 24.75
CA VAL A 133 2.28 19.03 25.70
C VAL A 133 3.74 18.71 25.96
N VAL A 134 4.60 19.70 25.73
CA VAL A 134 6.05 19.65 25.83
C VAL A 134 6.45 20.80 26.75
N LEU A 135 7.21 20.49 27.80
CA LEU A 135 7.76 21.50 28.69
C LEU A 135 8.97 22.17 28.02
N SER A 136 9.15 23.47 28.22
CA SER A 136 10.37 24.16 27.83
C SER A 136 11.52 23.75 28.76
N GLU A 137 12.78 23.97 28.35
CA GLU A 137 13.93 23.71 29.22
C GLU A 137 13.85 24.45 30.56
N GLU A 138 13.25 25.63 30.58
CA GLU A 138 13.06 26.41 31.80
C GLU A 138 11.95 25.82 32.68
N GLU A 139 10.84 25.37 32.08
CA GLU A 139 9.75 24.69 32.77
C GLU A 139 10.19 23.33 33.32
N GLU A 140 11.01 22.59 32.57
CA GLU A 140 11.65 21.34 33.02
C GLU A 140 12.56 21.61 34.22
N ARG A 141 13.46 22.59 34.13
CA ARG A 141 14.31 23.01 35.25
C ARG A 141 13.51 23.43 36.48
N ARG A 142 12.42 24.18 36.31
CA ARG A 142 11.52 24.58 37.42
C ARG A 142 10.75 23.41 38.03
N SER A 143 10.44 22.38 37.25
CA SER A 143 9.85 21.12 37.73
C SER A 143 10.83 20.21 38.48
N GLY A 144 12.12 20.60 38.56
CA GLY A 144 13.16 19.90 39.30
C GLY A 144 13.87 18.78 38.53
N LEU A 145 13.61 18.63 37.22
CA LEU A 145 14.17 17.55 36.38
C LEU A 145 14.59 18.03 35.00
N SER A 146 15.72 17.53 34.50
CA SER A 146 15.96 17.44 33.05
C SER A 146 15.67 16.01 32.58
N LEU A 147 15.17 15.86 31.34
CA LEU A 147 14.99 14.55 30.69
C LEU A 147 16.28 13.69 30.70
N SER A 148 17.45 14.33 30.61
CA SER A 148 18.75 13.67 30.70
C SER A 148 19.04 13.05 32.08
N ALA A 149 18.55 13.66 33.16
CA ALA A 149 18.71 13.15 34.52
C ALA A 149 17.81 11.93 34.79
N LEU A 150 16.61 11.88 34.19
CA LEU A 150 15.69 10.73 34.27
C LEU A 150 16.18 9.51 33.50
N ALA A 151 16.76 9.73 32.32
CA ALA A 151 17.28 8.66 31.46
C ALA A 151 18.55 8.00 32.02
N ALA A 152 19.35 8.74 32.80
CA ALA A 152 20.56 8.25 33.45
C ALA A 152 20.30 7.39 34.71
N LEU A 153 19.05 7.30 35.19
CA LEU A 153 18.68 6.50 36.36
C LEU A 153 18.21 5.10 35.93
N PRO A 154 18.83 4.00 36.43
CA PRO A 154 18.45 2.64 36.05
C PRO A 154 16.97 2.34 36.39
N SER A 155 16.31 1.56 35.53
CA SER A 155 14.93 1.09 35.75
C SER A 155 14.91 -0.01 36.83
N ALA A 156 13.89 0.01 37.69
CA ALA A 156 13.66 -1.07 38.66
C ALA A 156 13.48 -2.41 37.93
N THR A 157 14.08 -3.47 38.46
CA THR A 157 13.89 -4.83 37.95
C THR A 157 12.49 -5.34 38.28
N ALA A 158 11.98 -6.30 37.50
CA ALA A 158 10.67 -6.91 37.76
C ALA A 158 10.56 -7.60 39.14
N ALA A 159 11.69 -7.86 39.81
CA ALA A 159 11.75 -8.39 41.17
C ALA A 159 11.49 -7.30 42.24
N GLU A 160 11.97 -6.07 42.03
CA GLU A 160 11.77 -4.94 42.96
C GLU A 160 10.32 -4.43 42.97
N GLN A 161 9.58 -4.61 41.86
CA GLN A 161 8.16 -4.26 41.77
C GLN A 161 7.21 -5.25 42.48
N ARG A 162 7.67 -6.47 42.80
CA ARG A 162 6.82 -7.53 43.39
C ARG A 162 6.71 -7.49 44.91
N GLY A 163 7.44 -6.61 45.59
CA GLY A 163 7.30 -6.42 47.04
C GLY A 163 7.50 -7.70 47.83
N GLU A 164 8.54 -8.49 47.53
CA GLU A 164 8.94 -9.59 48.41
C GLU A 164 9.54 -9.00 49.69
N ASN A 165 8.75 -9.04 50.77
CA ASN A 165 9.14 -8.65 52.12
C ASN A 165 10.16 -9.64 52.67
N ASP A 166 11.44 -9.47 52.34
CA ASP A 166 12.53 -10.14 53.04
C ASP A 166 13.10 -9.22 54.12
N ALA A 167 13.06 -9.69 55.36
CA ALA A 167 13.23 -8.90 56.60
C ALA A 167 14.68 -8.51 56.93
N THR A 168 15.57 -8.44 55.93
CA THR A 168 16.94 -7.96 56.10
C THR A 168 17.27 -6.88 55.05
N VAL A 169 17.11 -5.62 55.46
CA VAL A 169 17.48 -4.47 54.63
C VAL A 169 18.99 -4.23 54.75
N THR A 170 19.74 -4.63 53.73
CA THR A 170 21.14 -4.22 53.57
C THR A 170 21.20 -2.74 53.15
N PRO A 171 22.29 -2.01 53.44
CA PRO A 171 22.45 -0.60 53.03
C PRO A 171 22.21 -0.36 51.53
N ASP A 172 22.64 -1.30 50.68
CA ASP A 172 22.44 -1.25 49.23
C ASP A 172 20.97 -1.35 48.81
N LYS A 173 20.15 -2.17 49.51
CA LYS A 173 18.71 -2.28 49.26
C LYS A 173 17.97 -1.01 49.70
N ALA A 174 18.40 -0.38 50.80
CA ALA A 174 17.84 0.90 51.26
C ALA A 174 18.13 2.03 50.27
N GLU A 175 19.35 2.08 49.72
CA GLU A 175 19.72 3.08 48.72
C GLU A 175 18.99 2.87 47.38
N ALA A 176 18.84 1.62 46.93
CA ALA A 176 18.04 1.28 45.76
C ALA A 176 16.58 1.73 45.90
N ARG A 177 15.97 1.47 47.07
CA ARG A 177 14.60 1.91 47.39
C ARG A 177 14.47 3.43 47.38
N LEU A 178 15.41 4.15 47.99
CA LEU A 178 15.46 5.61 47.98
C LEU A 178 15.59 6.19 46.56
N ARG A 179 16.35 5.51 45.67
CA ARG A 179 16.46 5.90 44.25
C ARG A 179 15.13 5.73 43.51
N VAL A 180 14.43 4.62 43.73
CA VAL A 180 13.09 4.38 43.15
C VAL A 180 12.08 5.41 43.66
N GLU A 181 12.05 5.68 44.96
CA GLU A 181 11.15 6.68 45.56
C GLU A 181 11.43 8.09 45.04
N ARG A 182 12.70 8.50 44.92
CA ARG A 182 13.09 9.78 44.31
C ARG A 182 12.67 9.86 42.83
N ARG A 183 12.85 8.79 42.07
CA ARG A 183 12.41 8.71 40.66
C ARG A 183 10.89 8.84 40.54
N GLN A 184 10.14 8.19 41.42
CA GLN A 184 8.68 8.25 41.42
C GLN A 184 8.16 9.64 41.79
N ALA A 185 8.74 10.27 42.82
CA ALA A 185 8.40 11.64 43.20
C ALA A 185 8.68 12.63 42.07
N ALA A 186 9.85 12.48 41.44
CA ALA A 186 10.23 13.24 40.26
C ALA A 186 9.25 13.10 39.09
N LEU A 187 8.87 11.87 38.74
CA LEU A 187 7.87 11.62 37.69
C LEU A 187 6.53 12.27 38.02
N THR A 188 6.11 12.22 39.29
CA THR A 188 4.86 12.84 39.75
C THR A 188 4.88 14.36 39.56
N MET A 189 5.97 15.03 39.97
CA MET A 189 6.13 16.48 39.78
C MET A 189 6.14 16.88 38.29
N TRP A 190 6.80 16.09 37.46
CA TRP A 190 6.84 16.30 36.01
C TRP A 190 5.45 16.12 35.37
N GLU A 191 4.71 15.08 35.77
CA GLU A 191 3.32 14.87 35.33
C GLU A 191 2.39 16.01 35.75
N GLU A 192 2.55 16.54 36.96
CA GLU A 192 1.80 17.70 37.46
C GLU A 192 2.10 18.95 36.63
N ALA A 193 3.37 19.24 36.35
CA ALA A 193 3.77 20.36 35.51
C ALA A 193 3.19 20.27 34.09
N ILE A 194 3.18 19.07 33.50
CA ILE A 194 2.52 18.84 32.20
C ILE A 194 1.02 19.07 32.30
N ARG A 195 0.35 18.55 33.34
CA ARG A 195 -1.10 18.73 33.53
C ARG A 195 -1.46 20.20 33.74
N ASP A 196 -0.64 20.95 34.46
CA ASP A 196 -0.86 22.38 34.68
C ASP A 196 -0.69 23.17 33.38
N LYS A 197 0.41 22.95 32.65
CA LYS A 197 0.61 23.54 31.32
C LYS A 197 -0.52 23.17 30.37
N ALA A 198 -0.97 21.91 30.38
CA ALA A 198 -2.08 21.45 29.57
C ALA A 198 -3.38 22.21 29.87
N LYS A 199 -3.70 22.50 31.14
CA LYS A 199 -4.90 23.27 31.52
C LYS A 199 -4.87 24.69 30.97
N ASN A 200 -3.69 25.31 30.93
CA ASN A 200 -3.49 26.68 30.49
C ASN A 200 -3.36 26.83 28.96
N LEU A 201 -3.26 25.73 28.22
CA LEU A 201 -3.26 25.73 26.75
C LEU A 201 -4.71 25.66 26.23
N PRO A 202 -5.20 26.71 25.52
CA PRO A 202 -6.57 26.77 25.01
C PRO A 202 -6.79 25.73 23.92
N TRP A 203 -8.02 25.23 23.77
CA TRP A 203 -8.40 24.36 22.65
C TRP A 203 -8.75 25.19 21.41
N GLU A 204 -8.22 24.79 20.26
CA GLU A 204 -8.41 25.37 18.94
C GLU A 204 -8.90 24.25 18.01
N ASP A 205 -9.85 24.60 17.13
CA ASP A 205 -10.40 23.67 16.13
C ASP A 205 -10.06 24.23 14.75
N PRO A 206 -9.15 23.58 14.01
CA PRO A 206 -8.62 24.11 12.76
C PRO A 206 -9.67 24.10 11.65
N ASN A 207 -10.76 23.31 11.78
CA ASN A 207 -11.84 23.29 10.79
C ASN A 207 -12.69 24.58 10.80
N LYS A 208 -12.52 25.44 11.83
CA LYS A 208 -13.19 26.74 11.87
C LYS A 208 -12.55 27.75 10.93
N ASP A 209 -11.27 27.57 10.63
CA ASP A 209 -10.50 28.44 9.76
C ASP A 209 -10.53 27.96 8.30
N ASN A 210 -10.23 28.88 7.38
CA ASN A 210 -9.97 28.52 6.00
C ASN A 210 -8.53 28.01 5.85
N LEU A 211 -8.32 26.72 6.08
CA LEU A 211 -7.01 26.08 5.98
C LEU A 211 -6.44 26.12 4.56
N VAL A 212 -7.31 26.13 3.54
CA VAL A 212 -6.91 26.28 2.13
C VAL A 212 -6.16 27.60 1.91
N ALA A 213 -6.62 28.69 2.54
CA ALA A 213 -5.96 29.98 2.44
C ALA A 213 -4.54 29.99 3.05
N LEU A 214 -4.25 29.09 4.01
CA LEU A 214 -2.93 28.95 4.60
C LEU A 214 -1.98 28.23 3.64
N VAL A 215 -2.42 27.12 3.06
CA VAL A 215 -1.56 26.22 2.26
C VAL A 215 -1.47 26.58 0.78
N SER A 216 -2.48 27.25 0.23
CA SER A 216 -2.50 27.65 -1.18
C SER A 216 -1.34 28.61 -1.48
N ARG A 217 -0.72 28.43 -2.65
CA ARG A 217 0.26 29.38 -3.19
C ARG A 217 -0.29 30.81 -3.23
N LYS A 218 0.60 31.80 -3.16
CA LYS A 218 0.22 33.22 -3.15
C LYS A 218 0.34 33.89 -4.52
N ASP A 219 1.22 33.38 -5.37
CA ASP A 219 1.49 33.88 -6.72
C ASP A 219 1.00 32.91 -7.79
N VAL A 220 0.58 33.43 -8.94
CA VAL A 220 0.28 32.62 -10.13
C VAL A 220 1.59 32.10 -10.74
N ARG A 221 1.69 30.81 -11.06
CA ARG A 221 2.83 30.26 -11.83
C ARG A 221 2.39 29.43 -13.01
N VAL A 222 3.27 29.37 -13.99
CA VAL A 222 3.11 28.56 -15.19
C VAL A 222 4.19 27.48 -15.22
N TYR A 223 3.77 26.25 -15.46
CA TYR A 223 4.64 25.10 -15.69
C TYR A 223 4.36 24.52 -17.08
N LYS A 224 5.36 23.91 -17.70
CA LYS A 224 5.25 23.35 -19.06
C LYS A 224 5.83 21.96 -19.09
N SER A 225 5.37 21.14 -20.04
CA SER A 225 5.98 19.85 -20.36
C SER A 225 7.49 19.99 -20.57
N THR A 226 8.27 19.04 -20.07
CA THR A 226 9.73 19.02 -20.24
C THR A 226 10.15 18.78 -21.69
N VAL A 227 9.45 17.88 -22.37
CA VAL A 227 9.61 17.60 -23.78
C VAL A 227 8.49 18.30 -24.53
N VAL A 228 8.84 19.25 -25.38
CA VAL A 228 7.91 20.03 -26.21
C VAL A 228 8.10 19.62 -27.66
N ASP A 229 7.02 19.15 -28.30
CA ASP A 229 7.00 18.92 -29.74
C ASP A 229 6.30 20.12 -30.41
N PRO A 230 7.01 20.89 -31.27
CA PRO A 230 6.43 22.06 -31.95
C PRO A 230 5.28 21.71 -32.90
N ASN A 231 5.09 20.43 -33.25
CA ASN A 231 3.99 19.97 -34.10
C ASN A 231 2.72 19.63 -33.30
N LEU A 232 2.81 19.53 -31.97
CA LEU A 232 1.69 19.20 -31.11
C LEU A 232 0.97 20.46 -30.61
N ARG A 233 -0.33 20.33 -30.34
CA ARG A 233 -1.15 21.41 -29.79
C ARG A 233 -0.74 21.69 -28.34
N ASP A 234 -0.60 22.97 -28.00
CA ASP A 234 -0.52 23.43 -26.62
C ASP A 234 -1.92 23.37 -25.97
N VAL A 235 -2.00 22.68 -24.83
CA VAL A 235 -3.19 22.56 -24.00
C VAL A 235 -2.97 23.34 -22.70
N LEU A 236 -3.77 24.39 -22.50
CA LEU A 236 -3.72 25.21 -21.31
C LEU A 236 -4.69 24.70 -20.25
N ILE A 237 -4.16 24.22 -19.14
CA ILE A 237 -4.94 23.76 -17.99
C ILE A 237 -4.79 24.78 -16.88
N LEU A 238 -5.92 25.30 -16.39
CA LEU A 238 -5.93 26.12 -15.18
C LEU A 238 -6.08 25.22 -13.96
N CYS A 239 -5.09 25.24 -13.07
CA CYS A 239 -5.10 24.48 -11.83
C CYS A 239 -5.37 25.42 -10.66
N VAL A 240 -6.48 25.20 -9.95
CA VAL A 240 -6.78 25.90 -8.70
C VAL A 240 -6.05 25.21 -7.56
N ASP A 241 -5.08 25.90 -6.97
CA ASP A 241 -4.30 25.38 -5.85
C ASP A 241 -5.05 25.59 -4.53
N CYS A 242 -5.62 24.52 -4.02
CA CYS A 242 -6.23 24.48 -2.69
C CYS A 242 -5.33 23.82 -1.62
N GLY A 243 -4.04 23.65 -1.90
CA GLY A 243 -3.14 22.73 -1.19
C GLY A 243 -2.65 21.61 -2.09
N MET A 244 -2.33 21.94 -3.34
CA MET A 244 -2.01 21.02 -4.42
C MET A 244 -0.71 20.28 -4.13
N LYS A 245 -0.82 18.96 -3.99
CA LYS A 245 0.34 18.08 -3.86
C LYS A 245 1.25 18.13 -5.08
N TYR A 246 2.55 18.09 -4.85
CA TYR A 246 3.54 18.18 -5.94
C TYR A 246 3.44 17.06 -6.95
N ASN A 247 3.05 15.84 -6.57
CA ASN A 247 2.89 14.79 -7.56
C ASN A 247 1.75 15.07 -8.55
N ILE A 248 0.75 15.90 -8.21
CA ILE A 248 -0.30 16.30 -9.16
C ILE A 248 0.30 17.09 -10.33
N TYR A 249 1.26 17.98 -10.06
CA TYR A 249 1.97 18.72 -11.11
C TYR A 249 2.69 17.75 -12.04
N ARG A 250 3.40 16.77 -11.47
CA ARG A 250 4.13 15.74 -12.22
C ARG A 250 3.19 14.87 -13.06
N GLN A 251 2.06 14.45 -12.50
CA GLN A 251 1.10 13.63 -13.24
C GLN A 251 0.43 14.39 -14.39
N LEU A 252 0.13 15.69 -14.22
CA LEU A 252 -0.43 16.52 -15.29
C LEU A 252 0.61 16.87 -16.37
N LEU A 253 1.89 16.97 -16.01
CA LEU A 253 3.01 17.22 -16.94
C LEU A 253 3.67 15.95 -17.48
N HIS A 254 3.07 14.77 -17.22
CA HIS A 254 3.70 13.49 -17.49
C HIS A 254 4.00 13.30 -18.98
N SER A 255 5.18 12.76 -19.28
CA SER A 255 5.65 12.47 -20.64
C SER A 255 4.81 11.46 -21.44
N LYS A 256 3.78 10.85 -20.84
CA LYS A 256 2.91 9.87 -21.50
C LYS A 256 1.81 10.54 -22.34
N PHE A 257 1.60 11.86 -22.17
CA PHE A 257 0.64 12.61 -22.97
C PHE A 257 1.27 13.05 -24.30
N GLU A 258 1.63 12.07 -25.14
CA GLU A 258 2.38 12.26 -26.39
C GLU A 258 1.60 12.97 -27.52
N HIS A 259 0.37 13.42 -27.26
CA HIS A 259 -0.51 14.02 -28.26
C HIS A 259 -0.72 15.53 -28.09
N CYS A 260 -0.16 16.13 -27.04
CA CYS A 260 -0.25 17.56 -26.76
C CYS A 260 0.89 18.04 -25.85
N ASN A 261 1.28 19.30 -25.98
CA ASN A 261 2.13 19.96 -24.99
C ASN A 261 1.24 20.51 -23.87
N ILE A 262 1.56 20.23 -22.61
CA ILE A 262 0.77 20.71 -21.47
C ILE A 262 1.37 22.02 -20.94
N ILE A 263 0.50 23.00 -20.72
CA ILE A 263 0.81 24.25 -20.00
C ILE A 263 -0.10 24.32 -18.78
N LEU A 264 0.46 24.26 -17.58
CA LEU A 264 -0.28 24.39 -16.33
C LEU A 264 -0.19 25.83 -15.81
N LYS A 265 -1.32 26.54 -15.76
CA LYS A 265 -1.44 27.80 -15.04
C LYS A 265 -2.00 27.53 -13.65
N VAL A 266 -1.14 27.55 -12.65
CA VAL A 266 -1.49 27.25 -11.26
C VAL A 266 -1.77 28.56 -10.53
N VAL A 267 -2.99 28.70 -10.02
CA VAL A 267 -3.49 29.95 -9.40
C VAL A 267 -3.85 29.73 -7.93
N PRO A 268 -3.75 30.78 -7.08
CA PRO A 268 -4.26 30.74 -5.71
C PRO A 268 -5.74 30.36 -5.64
N TRP A 269 -6.17 29.78 -4.52
CA TRP A 269 -7.55 29.29 -4.32
C TRP A 269 -8.62 30.36 -4.55
N ASP A 270 -8.34 31.62 -4.24
CA ASP A 270 -9.26 32.76 -4.33
C ASP A 270 -9.05 33.64 -5.58
N PHE A 271 -8.19 33.20 -6.51
CA PHE A 271 -7.98 33.89 -7.77
C PHE A 271 -9.25 33.92 -8.61
N ASP A 272 -9.60 35.07 -9.19
CA ASP A 272 -10.76 35.20 -10.09
C ASP A 272 -10.41 34.69 -11.49
N PHE A 273 -10.65 33.41 -11.74
CA PHE A 273 -10.44 32.74 -13.03
C PHE A 273 -11.72 32.60 -13.86
N GLY A 274 -12.83 33.23 -13.48
CA GLY A 274 -14.11 33.05 -14.17
C GLY A 274 -14.05 33.42 -15.66
N ASN A 275 -13.27 34.46 -15.98
CA ASN A 275 -13.13 35.01 -17.32
C ASN A 275 -11.82 34.64 -18.03
N ASP A 276 -10.93 33.87 -17.39
CA ASP A 276 -9.66 33.46 -17.99
C ASP A 276 -9.89 32.43 -19.09
N GLU A 277 -9.12 32.53 -20.18
CA GLU A 277 -9.14 31.54 -21.27
C GLU A 277 -8.23 30.35 -20.91
N PHE A 278 -8.77 29.13 -21.01
CA PHE A 278 -8.08 27.87 -20.81
C PHE A 278 -8.94 26.73 -21.36
N ASP A 279 -8.30 25.60 -21.67
CA ASP A 279 -8.91 24.44 -22.32
C ASP A 279 -9.55 23.46 -21.31
N GLY A 280 -9.07 23.43 -20.07
CA GLY A 280 -9.62 22.60 -18.99
C GLY A 280 -9.35 23.17 -17.60
N LEU A 281 -10.25 22.89 -16.65
CA LEU A 281 -10.12 23.27 -15.25
C LEU A 281 -9.73 22.06 -14.41
N PHE A 282 -8.68 22.21 -13.61
CA PHE A 282 -8.28 21.24 -12.60
C PHE A 282 -8.41 21.85 -11.19
N ILE A 283 -9.01 21.12 -10.25
CA ILE A 283 -9.20 21.57 -8.86
C ILE A 283 -8.48 20.58 -7.94
N SER A 284 -7.48 21.06 -7.21
CA SER A 284 -6.60 20.19 -6.42
C SER A 284 -7.23 19.66 -5.14
N ASN A 285 -6.48 18.77 -4.48
CA ASN A 285 -6.70 18.43 -3.08
C ASN A 285 -6.48 19.66 -2.16
N GLY A 286 -6.83 19.51 -0.89
CA GLY A 286 -6.61 20.52 0.14
C GLY A 286 -7.14 20.12 1.51
N PRO A 287 -6.77 20.88 2.56
CA PRO A 287 -7.22 20.67 3.93
C PRO A 287 -8.56 21.37 4.22
N GLY A 288 -9.16 20.99 5.35
CA GLY A 288 -10.24 21.76 5.97
C GLY A 288 -11.64 21.49 5.41
N ASP A 289 -12.56 22.37 5.79
CA ASP A 289 -13.97 22.30 5.42
C ASP A 289 -14.20 22.96 4.05
N PRO A 290 -14.76 22.24 3.05
CA PRO A 290 -15.01 22.79 1.71
C PRO A 290 -15.96 24.00 1.72
N GLU A 291 -16.83 24.14 2.73
CA GLU A 291 -17.74 25.30 2.84
C GLU A 291 -17.00 26.61 3.11
N ARG A 292 -15.73 26.57 3.57
CA ARG A 292 -14.89 27.77 3.76
C ARG A 292 -14.35 28.35 2.45
N CYS A 293 -14.54 27.66 1.32
CA CYS A 293 -13.99 28.02 0.02
C CYS A 293 -15.01 28.69 -0.91
N GLU A 294 -15.89 29.56 -0.38
CA GLU A 294 -17.02 30.17 -1.11
C GLU A 294 -16.60 30.85 -2.43
N LYS A 295 -15.48 31.59 -2.42
CA LYS A 295 -14.95 32.26 -3.62
C LYS A 295 -14.62 31.26 -4.74
N THR A 296 -13.94 30.17 -4.38
CA THR A 296 -13.57 29.12 -5.34
C THR A 296 -14.82 28.44 -5.90
N VAL A 297 -15.80 28.13 -5.04
CA VAL A 297 -17.09 27.54 -5.45
C VAL A 297 -17.83 28.47 -6.43
N ALA A 298 -17.85 29.78 -6.17
CA ALA A 298 -18.45 30.76 -7.06
C ALA A 298 -17.75 30.82 -8.43
N ASN A 299 -16.42 30.72 -8.46
CA ASN A 299 -15.64 30.70 -9.70
C ASN A 299 -15.87 29.42 -10.50
N ILE A 300 -15.88 28.25 -9.84
CA ILE A 300 -16.18 26.96 -10.48
C ILE A 300 -17.57 27.00 -11.11
N ARG A 301 -18.58 27.54 -10.40
CA ARG A 301 -19.94 27.65 -10.92
C ARG A 301 -20.01 28.46 -12.23
N ARG A 302 -19.28 29.58 -12.30
CA ARG A 302 -19.16 30.37 -13.55
C ARG A 302 -18.48 29.57 -14.66
N VAL A 303 -17.43 28.80 -14.36
CA VAL A 303 -16.71 27.99 -15.35
C VAL A 303 -17.57 26.83 -15.88
N MET A 304 -18.43 26.23 -15.06
CA MET A 304 -19.35 25.17 -15.49
C MET A 304 -20.26 25.60 -16.66
N GLU A 305 -20.61 26.88 -16.75
CA GLU A 305 -21.42 27.43 -17.86
C GLU A 305 -20.70 27.34 -19.22
N ARG A 306 -19.35 27.29 -19.21
CA ARG A 306 -18.52 27.19 -20.42
C ARG A 306 -18.45 25.77 -21.01
N LYS A 307 -18.88 24.75 -20.25
CA LYS A 307 -18.92 23.34 -20.70
C LYS A 307 -17.57 22.76 -21.14
N ILE A 308 -16.47 23.34 -20.67
CA ILE A 308 -15.11 22.81 -20.85
C ILE A 308 -14.82 21.71 -19.82
N PRO A 309 -13.89 20.77 -20.06
CA PRO A 309 -13.57 19.74 -19.08
C PRO A 309 -13.19 20.26 -17.70
N ILE A 310 -13.72 19.61 -16.66
CA ILE A 310 -13.41 19.90 -15.26
C ILE A 310 -13.04 18.60 -14.55
N PHE A 311 -11.89 18.58 -13.88
CA PHE A 311 -11.45 17.46 -13.05
C PHE A 311 -11.10 17.93 -11.63
N GLY A 312 -11.77 17.38 -10.62
CA GLY A 312 -11.51 17.67 -9.21
C GLY A 312 -10.96 16.47 -8.44
N ILE A 313 -9.96 16.69 -7.58
CA ILE A 313 -9.35 15.65 -6.71
C ILE A 313 -9.56 16.00 -5.23
N CYS A 314 -10.01 15.03 -4.42
CA CYS A 314 -10.21 15.15 -2.99
C CYS A 314 -11.08 16.36 -2.60
N LEU A 315 -10.50 17.46 -2.11
CA LEU A 315 -11.23 18.70 -1.89
C LEU A 315 -11.89 19.21 -3.18
N GLY A 316 -11.24 19.05 -4.34
CA GLY A 316 -11.82 19.38 -5.64
C GLY A 316 -13.10 18.61 -5.98
N ASN A 317 -13.27 17.38 -5.50
CA ASN A 317 -14.56 16.65 -5.61
C ASN A 317 -15.67 17.40 -4.85
N GLN A 318 -15.36 17.82 -3.63
CA GLN A 318 -16.29 18.51 -2.75
C GLN A 318 -16.64 19.89 -3.29
N LEU A 319 -15.65 20.66 -3.76
CA LEU A 319 -15.87 21.99 -4.33
C LEU A 319 -16.69 21.94 -5.63
N LEU A 320 -16.44 20.94 -6.49
CA LEU A 320 -17.26 20.72 -7.68
C LEU A 320 -18.71 20.36 -7.32
N ALA A 321 -18.91 19.49 -6.32
CA ALA A 321 -20.24 19.14 -5.83
C ALA A 321 -20.99 20.35 -5.24
N LEU A 322 -20.33 21.18 -4.43
CA LEU A 322 -20.89 22.42 -3.89
C LEU A 322 -21.21 23.43 -5.01
N ALA A 323 -20.36 23.53 -6.03
CA ALA A 323 -20.61 24.40 -7.18
C ALA A 323 -21.85 23.95 -7.96
N ALA A 324 -22.03 22.64 -8.11
CA ALA A 324 -23.22 22.02 -8.70
C ALA A 324 -24.49 22.18 -7.84
N GLY A 325 -24.37 22.43 -6.52
CA GLY A 325 -25.49 22.66 -5.61
C GLY A 325 -25.79 21.50 -4.65
N ALA A 326 -24.88 20.52 -4.52
CA ALA A 326 -24.95 19.49 -3.50
C ALA A 326 -24.46 20.01 -2.13
N ARG A 327 -24.55 19.17 -1.10
CA ARG A 327 -24.01 19.43 0.25
C ARG A 327 -22.83 18.53 0.57
N THR A 328 -22.04 18.94 1.55
CA THR A 328 -20.96 18.15 2.15
C THR A 328 -21.23 17.92 3.64
N TYR A 329 -20.62 16.88 4.21
CA TYR A 329 -20.73 16.60 5.65
C TYR A 329 -19.39 16.14 6.23
N LYS A 330 -19.18 16.40 7.52
CA LYS A 330 -18.02 15.88 8.26
C LYS A 330 -18.22 14.39 8.55
N MET A 331 -17.26 13.58 8.14
CA MET A 331 -17.24 12.15 8.44
C MET A 331 -16.84 11.90 9.90
N LYS A 332 -17.32 10.80 10.48
CA LYS A 332 -16.98 10.41 11.85
C LYS A 332 -15.47 10.23 12.04
N TYR A 333 -14.83 9.32 11.30
CA TYR A 333 -13.38 9.07 11.40
C TYR A 333 -12.60 9.38 10.10
N GLY A 334 -13.28 9.76 9.02
CA GLY A 334 -12.71 10.09 7.70
C GLY A 334 -11.97 8.92 7.05
N ASN A 335 -11.75 8.98 5.74
CA ASN A 335 -11.00 7.96 5.04
C ASN A 335 -9.54 8.40 4.90
N ARG A 336 -8.66 7.68 5.60
CA ARG A 336 -7.21 7.91 5.60
C ARG A 336 -6.42 6.63 5.49
N GLY A 337 -5.61 6.52 4.46
CA GLY A 337 -4.76 5.36 4.23
C GLY A 337 -4.46 5.15 2.77
N MET A 338 -3.74 4.07 2.48
CA MET A 338 -3.29 3.71 1.13
C MET A 338 -3.99 2.48 0.57
N ASN A 339 -4.96 1.95 1.32
CA ASN A 339 -5.63 0.69 1.08
C ASN A 339 -7.15 0.85 0.98
N GLN A 340 -7.66 2.03 0.59
CA GLN A 340 -9.11 2.28 0.54
C GLN A 340 -9.69 1.73 -0.78
N PRO A 341 -10.59 0.73 -0.72
CA PRO A 341 -11.19 0.13 -1.91
C PRO A 341 -12.30 1.02 -2.45
N VAL A 342 -12.21 1.34 -3.74
CA VAL A 342 -13.17 2.20 -4.44
C VAL A 342 -13.68 1.49 -5.68
N ILE A 343 -15.01 1.41 -5.80
CA ILE A 343 -15.69 0.78 -6.93
C ILE A 343 -16.03 1.85 -7.97
N ASP A 344 -15.55 1.66 -9.20
CA ASP A 344 -15.98 2.42 -10.37
C ASP A 344 -17.37 1.93 -10.82
N LEU A 345 -18.38 2.79 -10.70
CA LEU A 345 -19.76 2.43 -11.03
C LEU A 345 -20.01 2.24 -12.53
N ARG A 346 -19.09 2.69 -13.39
CA ARG A 346 -19.17 2.48 -14.85
C ARG A 346 -18.72 1.08 -15.24
N THR A 347 -17.73 0.53 -14.53
CA THR A 347 -17.03 -0.71 -14.93
C THR A 347 -17.17 -1.85 -13.93
N SER A 348 -17.68 -1.57 -12.72
CA SER A 348 -17.66 -2.48 -11.57
C SER A 348 -16.26 -2.94 -11.15
N ARG A 349 -15.20 -2.24 -11.59
CA ARG A 349 -13.84 -2.49 -11.15
C ARG A 349 -13.62 -1.86 -9.79
N CYS A 350 -12.90 -2.57 -8.93
CA CYS A 350 -12.43 -2.08 -7.65
C CYS A 350 -10.95 -1.68 -7.78
N TYR A 351 -10.64 -0.48 -7.29
CA TYR A 351 -9.30 0.07 -7.24
C TYR A 351 -8.91 0.29 -5.78
N ILE A 352 -7.64 0.04 -5.45
CA ILE A 352 -7.11 0.42 -4.14
C ILE A 352 -6.55 1.83 -4.27
N THR A 353 -6.97 2.72 -3.37
CA THR A 353 -6.71 4.15 -3.51
C THR A 353 -6.10 4.75 -2.24
N PRO A 354 -5.17 5.71 -2.39
CA PRO A 354 -4.78 6.56 -1.28
C PRO A 354 -5.82 7.65 -1.04
N GLN A 355 -6.20 7.82 0.22
CA GLN A 355 -7.20 8.78 0.65
C GLN A 355 -6.71 9.55 1.87
N ASN A 356 -7.06 10.83 1.92
CA ASN A 356 -6.81 11.69 3.06
C ASN A 356 -7.90 12.78 3.18
N HIS A 357 -9.11 12.39 3.57
CA HIS A 357 -10.20 13.36 3.75
C HIS A 357 -11.06 13.07 4.99
N GLY A 358 -11.57 14.15 5.58
CA GLY A 358 -12.49 14.10 6.73
C GLY A 358 -13.91 14.60 6.40
N PHE A 359 -14.15 15.04 5.17
CA PHE A 359 -15.43 15.49 4.66
C PHE A 359 -15.80 14.66 3.43
N ALA A 360 -17.09 14.49 3.16
CA ALA A 360 -17.60 13.77 2.00
C ALA A 360 -18.80 14.49 1.40
N VAL A 361 -19.09 14.19 0.12
CA VAL A 361 -20.27 14.70 -0.59
C VAL A 361 -21.50 13.90 -0.16
N ASP A 362 -22.58 14.59 0.18
CA ASP A 362 -23.89 13.98 0.41
C ASP A 362 -24.55 13.63 -0.92
N GLU A 363 -24.39 12.37 -1.35
CA GLU A 363 -24.92 11.86 -2.61
C GLU A 363 -26.42 12.11 -2.79
N SER A 364 -27.20 12.09 -1.68
CA SER A 364 -28.65 12.30 -1.72
C SER A 364 -29.07 13.70 -2.17
N THR A 365 -28.12 14.65 -2.14
CA THR A 365 -28.33 16.04 -2.50
C THR A 365 -27.81 16.39 -3.88
N LEU A 366 -27.23 15.42 -4.61
CA LEU A 366 -26.71 15.67 -5.95
C LEU A 366 -27.85 16.12 -6.88
N PRO A 367 -27.64 17.19 -7.65
CA PRO A 367 -28.58 17.59 -8.70
C PRO A 367 -28.78 16.46 -9.70
N ARG A 368 -29.93 16.45 -10.38
CA ARG A 368 -30.29 15.39 -11.33
C ARG A 368 -29.25 15.19 -12.43
N ASP A 369 -28.51 16.22 -12.82
CA ASP A 369 -27.52 16.16 -13.90
C ASP A 369 -26.18 15.52 -13.49
N PHE A 370 -25.99 15.27 -12.19
CA PHE A 370 -24.83 14.56 -11.66
C PHE A 370 -25.20 13.14 -11.20
N LEU A 371 -24.19 12.28 -11.21
CA LEU A 371 -24.26 10.90 -10.73
C LEU A 371 -23.02 10.62 -9.87
N PRO A 372 -23.11 9.70 -8.90
CA PRO A 372 -21.92 9.12 -8.30
C PRO A 372 -21.11 8.41 -9.39
N LEU A 373 -19.80 8.66 -9.40
CA LEU A 373 -18.86 7.99 -10.31
C LEU A 373 -18.20 6.80 -9.60
N PHE A 374 -17.79 7.04 -8.37
CA PHE A 374 -17.07 6.10 -7.53
C PHE A 374 -17.75 5.99 -6.17
N VAL A 375 -17.68 4.80 -5.56
CA VAL A 375 -18.20 4.56 -4.21
C VAL A 375 -17.19 3.77 -3.39
N ASN A 376 -17.06 4.10 -2.11
CA ASN A 376 -16.20 3.36 -1.19
C ASN A 376 -16.81 1.97 -0.93
N ALA A 377 -16.03 0.90 -1.05
CA ALA A 377 -16.55 -0.45 -0.84
C ALA A 377 -16.81 -0.77 0.65
N ASN A 378 -16.12 -0.09 1.57
CA ASN A 378 -16.22 -0.33 3.01
C ASN A 378 -17.41 0.40 3.65
N ASP A 379 -17.55 1.70 3.43
CA ASP A 379 -18.53 2.55 4.14
C ASP A 379 -19.61 3.16 3.24
N ARG A 380 -19.54 2.92 1.92
CA ARG A 380 -20.46 3.43 0.89
C ARG A 380 -20.47 4.96 0.74
N SER A 381 -19.47 5.68 1.24
CA SER A 381 -19.36 7.12 0.97
C SER A 381 -19.12 7.41 -0.51
N ASN A 382 -19.54 8.60 -0.96
CA ASN A 382 -19.22 9.08 -2.30
C ASN A 382 -17.70 9.22 -2.48
N GLU A 383 -17.18 8.66 -3.56
CA GLU A 383 -15.74 8.70 -3.89
C GLU A 383 -15.43 9.47 -5.18
N GLY A 384 -16.41 10.21 -5.69
CA GLY A 384 -16.34 10.93 -6.96
C GLY A 384 -17.70 11.12 -7.60
N ILE A 385 -17.84 12.18 -8.40
CA ILE A 385 -19.07 12.49 -9.14
C ILE A 385 -18.75 12.68 -10.62
N ILE A 386 -19.77 12.51 -11.45
CA ILE A 386 -19.69 12.73 -12.90
C ILE A 386 -20.96 13.40 -13.40
N HIS A 387 -20.83 14.35 -14.32
CA HIS A 387 -21.98 14.94 -14.99
C HIS A 387 -22.48 13.99 -16.11
N ARG A 388 -23.79 13.89 -16.31
CA ARG A 388 -24.41 12.97 -17.28
C ARG A 388 -23.98 13.18 -18.73
N THR A 389 -23.84 14.44 -19.15
CA THR A 389 -23.53 14.83 -20.54
C THR A 389 -22.26 15.67 -20.71
N LEU A 390 -21.95 16.55 -19.77
CA LEU A 390 -20.80 17.46 -19.82
C LEU A 390 -19.52 16.77 -19.31
N PRO A 391 -18.32 17.22 -19.74
CA PRO A 391 -17.04 16.60 -19.38
C PRO A 391 -16.58 16.98 -17.95
N PHE A 392 -17.46 16.89 -16.95
CA PHE A 392 -17.15 17.18 -15.56
C PHE A 392 -17.08 15.88 -14.77
N PHE A 393 -15.97 15.64 -14.09
CA PHE A 393 -15.85 14.51 -13.20
C PHE A 393 -14.87 14.80 -12.05
N SER A 394 -14.89 13.95 -11.04
CA SER A 394 -14.00 14.09 -9.89
C SER A 394 -13.75 12.74 -9.22
N ALA A 395 -12.70 12.72 -8.41
CA ALA A 395 -12.38 11.62 -7.50
C ALA A 395 -12.15 12.19 -6.10
N GLN A 396 -12.69 11.54 -5.08
CA GLN A 396 -12.49 11.93 -3.67
C GLN A 396 -11.15 11.41 -3.11
N PHE A 397 -10.63 10.34 -3.71
CA PHE A 397 -9.29 9.80 -3.47
C PHE A 397 -8.22 10.55 -4.26
N HIS A 398 -6.96 10.10 -4.15
CA HIS A 398 -5.78 10.76 -4.72
C HIS A 398 -5.14 9.95 -5.86
N PRO A 399 -5.61 10.10 -7.12
CA PRO A 399 -5.04 9.45 -8.29
C PRO A 399 -3.54 9.69 -8.52
N GLU A 400 -3.01 10.80 -7.99
CA GLU A 400 -1.58 11.10 -8.06
C GLU A 400 -0.74 10.23 -7.12
N ALA A 401 -1.34 9.57 -6.14
CA ALA A 401 -0.64 8.78 -5.13
C ALA A 401 0.49 9.56 -4.42
N SER A 402 1.73 9.10 -4.53
CA SER A 402 2.90 9.55 -3.75
C SER A 402 2.82 9.15 -2.28
N GLY A 403 3.25 7.91 -2.05
CA GLY A 403 3.10 7.09 -0.85
C GLY A 403 2.24 5.85 -1.09
N GLY A 404 1.14 5.98 -1.84
CA GLY A 404 0.15 4.91 -2.08
C GLY A 404 0.19 4.26 -3.48
N PRO A 405 -0.77 3.39 -3.81
CA PRO A 405 -0.83 2.70 -5.11
C PRO A 405 -1.13 3.65 -6.28
N THR A 406 -0.62 3.34 -7.47
CA THR A 406 -0.70 4.17 -8.69
C THR A 406 -1.82 3.74 -9.65
N ASP A 407 -2.72 2.86 -9.20
CA ASP A 407 -3.74 2.16 -9.98
C ASP A 407 -4.73 3.08 -10.73
N THR A 408 -4.83 4.35 -10.31
CA THR A 408 -5.83 5.31 -10.79
C THR A 408 -5.24 6.48 -11.58
N PHE A 409 -3.95 6.42 -11.94
CA PHE A 409 -3.30 7.42 -12.81
C PHE A 409 -4.05 7.66 -14.14
N TYR A 410 -4.75 6.65 -14.65
CA TYR A 410 -5.53 6.74 -15.89
C TYR A 410 -6.56 7.90 -15.89
N LEU A 411 -7.01 8.37 -14.72
CA LEU A 411 -7.93 9.51 -14.61
C LEU A 411 -7.34 10.83 -15.12
N PHE A 412 -6.01 11.03 -14.99
CA PHE A 412 -5.35 12.16 -15.65
C PHE A 412 -5.40 12.01 -17.18
N GLY A 413 -5.21 10.79 -17.69
CA GLY A 413 -5.38 10.48 -19.11
C GLY A 413 -6.79 10.75 -19.61
N ASP A 414 -7.82 10.31 -18.88
CA ASP A 414 -9.23 10.59 -19.20
C ASP A 414 -9.49 12.11 -19.26
N PHE A 415 -8.92 12.89 -18.34
CA PHE A 415 -9.03 14.34 -18.33
C PHE A 415 -8.39 14.97 -19.57
N ILE A 416 -7.13 14.65 -19.88
CA ILE A 416 -6.44 15.17 -21.07
C ILE A 416 -7.16 14.76 -22.37
N ALA A 417 -7.60 13.51 -22.46
CA ALA A 417 -8.36 13.01 -23.61
C ALA A 417 -9.68 13.77 -23.82
N SER A 418 -10.35 14.15 -22.73
CA SER A 418 -11.58 14.95 -22.79
C SER A 418 -11.35 16.37 -23.31
N ILE A 419 -10.20 16.99 -22.98
CA ILE A 419 -9.79 18.31 -23.50
C ILE A 419 -9.48 18.24 -24.99
N MET A 420 -8.78 17.18 -25.41
CA MET A 420 -8.48 16.92 -26.82
C MET A 420 -9.71 16.48 -27.63
N LYS A 421 -10.88 16.31 -26.98
CA LYS A 421 -12.13 15.79 -27.57
C LYS A 421 -11.97 14.41 -28.22
N ALA A 422 -10.93 13.67 -27.83
CA ALA A 422 -10.61 12.35 -28.36
C ALA A 422 -11.52 11.26 -27.77
N GLN A 423 -12.11 11.50 -26.60
CA GLN A 423 -13.03 10.58 -25.93
C GLN A 423 -14.22 11.34 -25.32
N THR A 424 -15.43 10.79 -25.50
CA THR A 424 -16.59 11.19 -24.70
C THR A 424 -16.56 10.42 -23.39
N LEU A 425 -16.74 11.08 -22.23
CA LEU A 425 -16.78 10.39 -20.94
C LEU A 425 -17.83 9.28 -20.98
N LYS A 426 -17.44 8.05 -20.60
CA LYS A 426 -18.36 6.91 -20.59
C LYS A 426 -19.50 7.17 -19.59
N GLN A 427 -20.73 7.02 -20.06
CA GLN A 427 -21.90 7.11 -19.19
C GLN A 427 -21.90 5.98 -18.15
N VAL A 428 -22.42 6.29 -16.96
CA VAL A 428 -22.62 5.31 -15.90
C VAL A 428 -23.79 4.40 -16.29
N HIS A 429 -23.48 3.18 -16.69
CA HIS A 429 -24.47 2.13 -16.92
C HIS A 429 -24.26 1.01 -15.90
N THR A 430 -25.25 0.78 -15.04
CA THR A 430 -25.29 -0.41 -14.19
C THR A 430 -25.56 -1.62 -15.06
N THR A 431 -24.50 -2.32 -15.49
CA THR A 431 -24.66 -3.60 -16.18
C THR A 431 -24.88 -4.67 -15.10
N PRO A 432 -26.00 -5.42 -15.10
CA PRO A 432 -26.20 -6.50 -14.14
C PRO A 432 -25.10 -7.54 -14.33
N PHE A 433 -24.33 -7.82 -13.28
CA PHE A 433 -23.30 -8.84 -13.33
C PHE A 433 -23.90 -10.20 -13.00
N SER A 434 -23.82 -11.14 -13.94
CA SER A 434 -24.09 -12.55 -13.68
C SER A 434 -22.79 -13.26 -13.31
N PHE A 435 -22.76 -13.96 -12.18
CA PHE A 435 -21.67 -14.88 -11.88
C PHE A 435 -21.58 -15.94 -12.99
N PRO A 436 -20.38 -16.18 -13.57
CA PRO A 436 -20.24 -17.21 -14.59
C PRO A 436 -20.54 -18.61 -14.02
N GLN A 437 -21.07 -19.47 -14.90
CA GLN A 437 -21.38 -20.90 -14.78
C GLN A 437 -21.40 -21.52 -13.36
N LYS A 438 -22.59 -21.96 -12.92
CA LYS A 438 -22.79 -22.64 -11.64
C LYS A 438 -22.26 -24.09 -11.69
N PHE A 439 -21.07 -24.34 -11.14
CA PHE A 439 -20.53 -25.69 -10.95
C PHE A 439 -21.35 -26.47 -9.92
N GLN A 440 -21.60 -27.76 -10.15
CA GLN A 440 -22.29 -28.63 -9.19
C GLN A 440 -21.32 -29.58 -8.48
N LYS A 441 -20.31 -30.07 -9.22
CA LYS A 441 -19.29 -30.98 -8.68
C LYS A 441 -17.88 -30.55 -9.09
N VAL A 442 -16.99 -30.42 -8.10
CA VAL A 442 -15.59 -30.05 -8.30
C VAL A 442 -14.66 -31.12 -7.73
N LEU A 443 -13.62 -31.46 -8.50
CA LEU A 443 -12.50 -32.30 -8.11
C LEU A 443 -11.34 -31.44 -7.63
N LEU A 444 -10.88 -31.66 -6.40
CA LEU A 444 -9.68 -31.03 -5.83
C LEU A 444 -8.53 -32.04 -5.80
N LEU A 445 -7.39 -31.64 -6.36
CA LEU A 445 -6.15 -32.41 -6.28
C LEU A 445 -5.35 -31.97 -5.05
N GLY A 446 -5.09 -32.91 -4.14
CA GLY A 446 -4.22 -32.68 -2.98
C GLY A 446 -2.74 -32.72 -3.33
N SER A 447 -1.88 -32.50 -2.34
CA SER A 447 -0.43 -32.40 -2.54
C SER A 447 0.32 -33.72 -2.69
N GLY A 448 -0.30 -34.86 -2.38
CA GLY A 448 0.43 -36.12 -2.33
C GLY A 448 1.19 -36.30 -1.01
N GLY A 449 2.29 -37.04 -1.05
CA GLY A 449 3.16 -37.22 0.10
C GLY A 449 3.95 -35.96 0.43
N LEU A 450 4.19 -35.71 1.72
CA LEU A 450 5.03 -34.58 2.15
C LEU A 450 6.46 -34.75 1.65
N SER A 451 7.01 -33.71 1.02
CA SER A 451 8.38 -33.69 0.53
C SER A 451 9.06 -32.37 0.88
N ILE A 452 10.39 -32.33 0.87
CA ILE A 452 11.14 -31.10 1.14
C ILE A 452 10.81 -30.07 0.05
N GLY A 453 10.26 -28.92 0.45
CA GLY A 453 9.77 -27.88 -0.48
C GLY A 453 8.28 -27.99 -0.84
N GLN A 454 7.56 -29.00 -0.34
CA GLN A 454 6.10 -29.11 -0.42
C GLN A 454 5.56 -29.73 0.88
N ALA A 455 5.26 -28.88 1.86
CA ALA A 455 4.89 -29.29 3.21
C ALA A 455 3.37 -29.16 3.46
N GLY A 456 2.98 -28.79 4.68
CA GLY A 456 1.59 -28.74 5.13
C GLY A 456 0.77 -27.55 4.61
N GLU A 457 1.39 -26.59 3.91
CA GLU A 457 0.72 -25.42 3.35
C GLU A 457 -0.40 -25.79 2.36
N PHE A 458 -0.23 -26.89 1.63
CA PHE A 458 -1.21 -27.40 0.68
C PHE A 458 -2.36 -28.14 1.37
N ASP A 459 -2.14 -28.68 2.56
CA ASP A 459 -3.24 -29.23 3.37
C ASP A 459 -4.15 -28.10 3.88
N TYR A 460 -3.54 -27.03 4.40
CA TYR A 460 -4.30 -25.86 4.84
C TYR A 460 -5.06 -25.21 3.68
N SER A 461 -4.38 -24.90 2.57
CA SER A 461 -5.00 -24.21 1.44
C SER A 461 -6.06 -25.07 0.73
N GLY A 462 -5.81 -26.38 0.56
CA GLY A 462 -6.82 -27.33 0.08
C GLY A 462 -8.05 -27.39 0.98
N SER A 463 -7.86 -27.37 2.30
CA SER A 463 -8.98 -27.32 3.27
C SER A 463 -9.80 -26.03 3.15
N GLN A 464 -9.15 -24.87 2.97
CA GLN A 464 -9.87 -23.61 2.72
C GLN A 464 -10.64 -23.63 1.39
N ALA A 465 -10.09 -24.24 0.34
CA ALA A 465 -10.78 -24.42 -0.93
C ALA A 465 -12.05 -25.29 -0.77
N ILE A 466 -11.97 -26.39 0.00
CA ILE A 466 -13.14 -27.23 0.30
C ILE A 466 -14.21 -26.40 1.03
N LYS A 467 -13.82 -25.62 2.06
CA LYS A 467 -14.75 -24.76 2.81
C LYS A 467 -15.47 -23.78 1.88
N ALA A 468 -14.73 -23.07 1.03
CA ALA A 468 -15.31 -22.10 0.09
C ALA A 468 -16.27 -22.75 -0.92
N LEU A 469 -15.94 -23.94 -1.43
CA LEU A 469 -16.83 -24.70 -2.33
C LEU A 469 -18.12 -25.14 -1.61
N LYS A 470 -18.01 -25.58 -0.35
CA LYS A 470 -19.15 -26.01 0.47
C LYS A 470 -20.10 -24.85 0.79
N GLU A 471 -19.59 -23.66 1.08
CA GLU A 471 -20.39 -22.44 1.27
C GLU A 471 -21.23 -22.09 0.02
N GLN A 472 -20.75 -22.48 -1.16
CA GLN A 472 -21.45 -22.31 -2.43
C GLN A 472 -22.35 -23.51 -2.81
N ASN A 473 -22.52 -24.48 -1.90
CA ASN A 473 -23.28 -25.72 -2.11
C ASN A 473 -22.75 -26.58 -3.28
N ILE A 474 -21.43 -26.62 -3.47
CA ILE A 474 -20.77 -27.44 -4.49
C ILE A 474 -20.35 -28.78 -3.88
N PHE A 475 -20.60 -29.88 -4.60
CA PHE A 475 -20.13 -31.22 -4.21
C PHE A 475 -18.63 -31.35 -4.45
N VAL A 476 -17.87 -31.68 -3.40
CA VAL A 476 -16.39 -31.70 -3.45
C VAL A 476 -15.86 -33.12 -3.40
N VAL A 477 -15.10 -33.50 -4.42
CA VAL A 477 -14.32 -34.73 -4.48
C VAL A 477 -12.84 -34.39 -4.29
N VAL A 478 -12.14 -35.10 -3.41
CA VAL A 478 -10.70 -34.91 -3.18
C VAL A 478 -9.93 -36.15 -3.60
N VAL A 479 -8.81 -35.98 -4.31
CA VAL A 479 -7.80 -37.03 -4.52
C VAL A 479 -6.54 -36.65 -3.76
N ASN A 480 -6.21 -37.41 -2.72
CA ASN A 480 -4.99 -37.21 -1.95
C ASN A 480 -4.58 -38.53 -1.27
N PRO A 481 -3.39 -39.08 -1.54
CA PRO A 481 -2.93 -40.31 -0.89
C PRO A 481 -2.53 -40.12 0.58
N ASN A 482 -2.32 -38.88 1.03
CA ASN A 482 -1.85 -38.61 2.39
C ASN A 482 -3.00 -38.60 3.41
N ILE A 483 -3.14 -39.72 4.13
CA ILE A 483 -4.17 -39.93 5.16
C ILE A 483 -4.02 -39.02 6.40
N ALA A 484 -2.86 -38.42 6.61
CA ALA A 484 -2.57 -37.60 7.77
C ALA A 484 -2.90 -36.11 7.57
N THR A 485 -3.79 -35.79 6.63
CA THR A 485 -4.12 -34.40 6.25
C THR A 485 -5.53 -34.00 6.66
N VAL A 486 -5.70 -32.75 7.10
CA VAL A 486 -6.99 -32.16 7.47
C VAL A 486 -7.98 -32.23 6.31
N GLN A 487 -7.52 -31.99 5.08
CA GLN A 487 -8.36 -32.06 3.87
C GLN A 487 -8.99 -33.45 3.64
N THR A 488 -8.41 -34.52 4.21
CA THR A 488 -8.93 -35.90 4.13
C THR A 488 -9.73 -36.33 5.36
N SER A 489 -9.94 -35.43 6.32
CA SER A 489 -10.73 -35.72 7.53
C SER A 489 -12.19 -36.02 7.19
N GLN A 490 -12.82 -36.82 8.04
CA GLN A 490 -14.24 -37.12 7.92
C GLN A 490 -15.05 -35.82 7.92
N HIS A 491 -16.04 -35.74 7.03
CA HIS A 491 -16.94 -34.60 6.83
C HIS A 491 -16.32 -33.32 6.23
N MET A 492 -15.03 -33.31 5.89
CA MET A 492 -14.43 -32.16 5.20
C MET A 492 -14.91 -32.06 3.75
N ALA A 493 -14.58 -33.07 2.94
CA ALA A 493 -15.09 -33.22 1.57
C ALA A 493 -16.29 -34.18 1.53
N ASP A 494 -17.09 -34.13 0.46
CA ASP A 494 -18.17 -35.12 0.26
C ASP A 494 -17.63 -36.50 -0.09
N ARG A 495 -16.47 -36.54 -0.74
CA ARG A 495 -15.80 -37.78 -1.11
C ARG A 495 -14.30 -37.63 -1.15
N VAL A 496 -13.60 -38.62 -0.62
CA VAL A 496 -12.14 -38.67 -0.59
C VAL A 496 -11.67 -39.95 -1.25
N TYR A 497 -10.73 -39.81 -2.18
CA TYR A 497 -10.01 -40.90 -2.82
C TYR A 497 -8.56 -40.89 -2.33
N PHE A 498 -8.19 -41.89 -1.55
CA PHE A 498 -6.81 -42.14 -1.12
C PHE A 498 -6.01 -42.81 -2.25
N LEU A 499 -5.83 -42.08 -3.34
CA LEU A 499 -5.12 -42.52 -4.54
C LEU A 499 -3.95 -41.59 -4.85
N PRO A 500 -2.88 -42.08 -5.50
CA PRO A 500 -1.81 -41.21 -5.98
C PRO A 500 -2.33 -40.11 -6.92
N VAL A 501 -1.77 -38.91 -6.81
CA VAL A 501 -2.09 -37.76 -7.70
C VAL A 501 -1.30 -37.91 -9.00
N THR A 502 -1.70 -38.87 -9.82
CA THR A 502 -1.13 -39.12 -11.16
C THR A 502 -2.22 -39.07 -12.22
N ASP A 503 -1.84 -38.78 -13.46
CA ASP A 503 -2.74 -38.71 -14.60
C ASP A 503 -3.57 -39.99 -14.79
N GLU A 504 -2.99 -41.16 -14.56
CA GLU A 504 -3.70 -42.45 -14.64
C GLU A 504 -4.85 -42.57 -13.62
N PHE A 505 -4.57 -42.32 -12.34
CA PHE A 505 -5.57 -42.48 -11.28
C PHE A 505 -6.59 -41.35 -11.31
N VAL A 506 -6.15 -40.12 -11.57
CA VAL A 506 -7.05 -38.97 -11.67
C VAL A 506 -7.98 -39.11 -12.87
N THR A 507 -7.53 -39.67 -14.00
CA THR A 507 -8.41 -39.99 -15.14
C THR A 507 -9.55 -40.94 -14.74
N LYS A 508 -9.23 -42.01 -14.00
CA LYS A 508 -10.24 -42.97 -13.50
C LYS A 508 -11.24 -42.31 -12.54
N VAL A 509 -10.79 -41.37 -11.71
CA VAL A 509 -11.67 -40.61 -10.82
C VAL A 509 -12.56 -39.66 -11.62
N ILE A 510 -12.02 -38.95 -12.62
CA ILE A 510 -12.80 -38.08 -13.51
C ILE A 510 -13.88 -38.88 -14.25
N GLU A 511 -13.53 -40.04 -14.80
CA GLU A 511 -14.48 -40.91 -15.51
C GLU A 511 -15.60 -41.42 -14.59
N LYS A 512 -15.28 -41.73 -13.33
CA LYS A 512 -16.27 -42.21 -12.36
C LYS A 512 -17.15 -41.10 -11.79
N GLU A 513 -16.56 -39.96 -11.46
CA GLU A 513 -17.24 -38.88 -10.75
C GLU A 513 -17.90 -37.88 -11.67
N MET A 514 -17.44 -37.77 -12.92
CA MET A 514 -17.89 -36.78 -13.91
C MET A 514 -17.95 -35.36 -13.30
N PRO A 515 -16.85 -34.82 -12.75
CA PRO A 515 -16.84 -33.48 -12.19
C PRO A 515 -16.95 -32.42 -13.30
N ASP A 516 -17.68 -31.34 -13.02
CA ASP A 516 -17.79 -30.17 -13.91
C ASP A 516 -16.49 -29.36 -13.93
N GLY A 517 -15.71 -29.46 -12.84
CA GLY A 517 -14.55 -28.63 -12.57
C GLY A 517 -13.43 -29.34 -11.84
N ILE A 518 -12.20 -28.87 -12.03
CA ILE A 518 -11.00 -29.32 -11.33
C ILE A 518 -10.21 -28.14 -10.76
N LEU A 519 -9.74 -28.28 -9.52
CA LEU A 519 -8.82 -27.37 -8.84
C LEU A 519 -7.47 -28.07 -8.63
N CYS A 520 -6.43 -27.55 -9.27
CA CYS A 520 -5.07 -28.10 -9.22
C CYS A 520 -4.03 -27.18 -8.56
N THR A 521 -4.37 -25.93 -8.27
CA THR A 521 -3.44 -24.92 -7.72
C THR A 521 -3.23 -25.02 -6.21
N PHE A 522 -3.97 -25.88 -5.52
CA PHE A 522 -3.90 -26.06 -4.05
C PHE A 522 -3.15 -27.33 -3.63
N GLY A 523 -2.63 -28.11 -4.59
CA GLY A 523 -1.86 -29.34 -4.34
C GLY A 523 -0.38 -29.23 -4.71
N GLY A 524 0.15 -28.01 -4.85
CA GLY A 524 1.53 -27.76 -5.24
C GLY A 524 1.93 -28.37 -6.60
N GLN A 525 3.23 -28.59 -6.79
CA GLN A 525 3.79 -29.06 -8.06
C GLN A 525 3.22 -30.41 -8.53
N THR A 526 2.97 -31.34 -7.61
CA THR A 526 2.40 -32.65 -7.94
C THR A 526 1.03 -32.52 -8.62
N ALA A 527 0.15 -31.70 -8.07
CA ALA A 527 -1.17 -31.45 -8.65
C ALA A 527 -1.09 -30.66 -9.97
N LEU A 528 -0.22 -29.65 -10.04
CA LEU A 528 -0.02 -28.86 -11.27
C LEU A 528 0.48 -29.74 -12.43
N ASN A 529 1.53 -30.53 -12.20
CA ASN A 529 2.09 -31.44 -13.21
C ASN A 529 1.07 -32.48 -13.67
N CYS A 530 0.24 -32.99 -12.75
CA CYS A 530 -0.84 -33.91 -13.08
C CYS A 530 -1.88 -33.22 -14.00
N ALA A 531 -2.30 -32.00 -13.67
CA ALA A 531 -3.27 -31.25 -14.47
C ALA A 531 -2.74 -30.92 -15.89
N VAL A 532 -1.47 -30.56 -16.03
CA VAL A 532 -0.84 -30.33 -17.34
C VAL A 532 -0.90 -31.59 -18.20
N LYS A 533 -0.50 -32.76 -17.66
CA LYS A 533 -0.58 -34.04 -18.39
C LYS A 533 -2.00 -34.41 -18.80
N LEU A 534 -2.97 -34.23 -17.90
CA LEU A 534 -4.39 -34.48 -18.20
C LEU A 534 -4.92 -33.58 -19.32
N HIS A 535 -4.44 -32.33 -19.38
CA HIS A 535 -4.76 -31.40 -20.44
C HIS A 535 -4.13 -31.82 -21.78
N GLU A 536 -2.83 -32.13 -21.79
CA GLU A 536 -2.08 -32.57 -22.98
C GLU A 536 -2.66 -33.87 -23.59
N GLN A 537 -3.11 -34.80 -22.73
CA GLN A 537 -3.78 -36.04 -23.16
C GLN A 537 -5.23 -35.82 -23.62
N GLY A 538 -5.77 -34.61 -23.52
CA GLY A 538 -7.15 -34.28 -23.89
C GLY A 538 -8.22 -34.86 -22.96
N VAL A 539 -7.84 -35.37 -21.78
CA VAL A 539 -8.76 -35.99 -20.81
C VAL A 539 -9.77 -34.97 -20.29
N LEU A 540 -9.29 -33.78 -19.90
CA LEU A 540 -10.15 -32.71 -19.38
C LEU A 540 -11.23 -32.30 -20.39
N ALA A 541 -10.83 -32.13 -21.66
CA ALA A 541 -11.75 -31.79 -22.75
C ALA A 541 -12.74 -32.94 -23.04
N LYS A 542 -12.26 -34.19 -23.07
CA LYS A 542 -13.08 -35.38 -23.31
C LYS A 542 -14.24 -35.52 -22.32
N PHE A 543 -14.00 -35.22 -21.04
CA PHE A 543 -15.00 -35.35 -19.97
C PHE A 543 -15.69 -34.03 -19.59
N GLY A 544 -15.39 -32.92 -20.29
CA GLY A 544 -15.97 -31.61 -19.99
C GLY A 544 -15.57 -31.03 -18.63
N CYS A 545 -14.46 -31.51 -18.05
CA CYS A 545 -13.97 -31.09 -16.75
C CYS A 545 -13.10 -29.83 -16.90
N LYS A 546 -13.62 -28.67 -16.45
CA LYS A 546 -12.95 -27.38 -16.64
C LYS A 546 -11.98 -27.07 -15.51
N ILE A 547 -10.85 -26.43 -15.82
CA ILE A 547 -9.96 -25.91 -14.78
C ILE A 547 -10.59 -24.65 -14.16
N LEU A 548 -10.65 -24.63 -12.82
CA LEU A 548 -11.10 -23.47 -12.04
C LEU A 548 -9.90 -22.65 -11.59
N GLY A 549 -10.01 -21.32 -11.67
CA GLY A 549 -8.95 -20.39 -11.31
C GLY A 549 -8.06 -20.04 -12.51
N SER A 550 -6.74 -20.05 -12.30
CA SER A 550 -5.76 -19.73 -13.34
C SER A 550 -5.89 -20.69 -14.54
N PRO A 551 -6.00 -20.18 -15.78
CA PRO A 551 -6.01 -21.02 -16.97
C PRO A 551 -4.75 -21.89 -17.07
N ILE A 552 -4.87 -23.08 -17.66
CA ILE A 552 -3.73 -24.01 -17.76
C ILE A 552 -2.59 -23.44 -18.59
N GLU A 553 -2.91 -22.62 -19.59
CA GLU A 553 -1.92 -21.94 -20.43
C GLU A 553 -1.11 -20.93 -19.62
N ALA A 554 -1.74 -20.27 -18.64
CA ALA A 554 -1.05 -19.35 -17.73
C ALA A 554 -0.12 -20.12 -16.78
N ILE A 555 -0.58 -21.27 -16.24
CA ILE A 555 0.23 -22.17 -15.40
C ILE A 555 1.47 -22.64 -16.18
N ILE A 556 1.28 -23.14 -17.41
CA ILE A 556 2.39 -23.60 -18.27
C ILE A 556 3.37 -22.44 -18.55
N ALA A 557 2.83 -21.25 -18.87
CA ALA A 557 3.65 -20.09 -19.16
C ALA A 557 4.49 -19.58 -17.98
N THR A 558 4.05 -19.81 -16.73
CA THR A 558 4.81 -19.42 -15.52
C THR A 558 5.84 -20.46 -15.10
N GLU A 559 5.64 -21.73 -15.44
CA GLU A 559 6.55 -22.82 -15.08
C GLU A 559 7.73 -22.94 -16.08
N ASP A 560 7.50 -22.67 -17.37
CA ASP A 560 8.57 -22.64 -18.37
C ASP A 560 9.29 -21.29 -18.37
N ARG A 561 10.57 -21.29 -18.01
CA ARG A 561 11.39 -20.07 -17.92
C ARG A 561 11.50 -19.28 -19.22
N LYS A 562 11.54 -19.96 -20.38
CA LYS A 562 11.66 -19.28 -21.68
C LYS A 562 10.34 -18.61 -22.04
N VAL A 563 9.23 -19.31 -21.84
CA VAL A 563 7.89 -18.75 -22.07
C VAL A 563 7.62 -17.60 -21.10
N PHE A 564 8.01 -17.75 -19.83
CA PHE A 564 7.89 -16.71 -18.81
C PHE A 564 8.68 -15.45 -19.17
N ALA A 565 9.94 -15.60 -19.57
CA ALA A 565 10.77 -14.48 -20.00
C ALA A 565 10.18 -13.75 -21.22
N ALA A 566 9.71 -14.49 -22.23
CA ALA A 566 9.06 -13.90 -23.39
C ALA A 566 7.77 -13.14 -23.02
N LYS A 567 6.98 -13.67 -22.08
CA LYS A 567 5.75 -13.02 -21.59
C LYS A 567 6.03 -11.72 -20.83
N LEU A 568 7.14 -11.64 -20.11
CA LEU A 568 7.56 -10.40 -19.45
C LEU A 568 8.13 -9.38 -20.45
N GLU A 569 8.85 -9.84 -21.46
CA GLU A 569 9.36 -8.97 -22.54
C GLU A 569 8.22 -8.32 -23.35
N GLU A 570 7.10 -9.02 -23.58
CA GLU A 570 5.89 -8.49 -24.25
C GLU A 570 5.37 -7.20 -23.59
N ILE A 571 5.58 -7.03 -22.28
CA ILE A 571 5.15 -5.85 -21.51
C ILE A 571 6.30 -4.91 -21.14
N GLY A 572 7.50 -5.15 -21.68
CA GLY A 572 8.71 -4.35 -21.41
C GLY A 572 9.33 -4.57 -20.04
N GLU A 573 8.97 -5.65 -19.34
CA GLU A 573 9.56 -6.02 -18.05
C GLU A 573 10.88 -6.77 -18.24
N LYS A 574 11.74 -6.70 -17.22
CA LYS A 574 13.11 -7.24 -17.29
C LYS A 574 13.25 -8.49 -16.45
N VAL A 575 13.89 -9.51 -17.02
CA VAL A 575 14.37 -10.68 -16.31
C VAL A 575 15.89 -10.68 -16.24
N ALA A 576 16.46 -11.38 -15.25
CA ALA A 576 17.89 -11.63 -15.22
C ALA A 576 18.30 -12.42 -16.47
N GLU A 577 19.45 -12.05 -17.04
CA GLU A 577 20.04 -12.80 -18.15
C GLU A 577 20.26 -14.26 -17.74
N SER A 578 19.76 -15.19 -18.55
CA SER A 578 19.72 -16.61 -18.23
C SER A 578 19.86 -17.45 -19.51
N ALA A 579 20.52 -18.59 -19.40
CA ALA A 579 20.64 -19.58 -20.47
C ALA A 579 20.48 -21.00 -19.92
N ALA A 580 19.82 -21.86 -20.70
CA ALA A 580 19.71 -23.28 -20.41
C ALA A 580 20.87 -24.05 -21.04
N ALA A 581 21.42 -25.01 -20.32
CA ALA A 581 22.48 -25.90 -20.78
C ALA A 581 22.14 -27.36 -20.47
N THR A 582 22.44 -28.25 -21.42
CA THR A 582 22.20 -29.70 -21.30
C THR A 582 23.47 -30.49 -21.03
N ASN A 583 24.63 -29.82 -21.10
CA ASN A 583 25.92 -30.39 -20.73
C ASN A 583 26.83 -29.30 -20.14
N THR A 584 27.94 -29.73 -19.55
CA THR A 584 28.88 -28.84 -18.86
C THR A 584 29.53 -27.82 -19.79
N GLU A 585 29.82 -28.16 -21.05
CA GLU A 585 30.46 -27.22 -21.98
C GLU A 585 29.50 -26.09 -22.39
N GLU A 586 28.23 -26.42 -22.66
CA GLU A 586 27.17 -25.43 -22.88
C GLU A 586 27.04 -24.49 -21.67
N ALA A 587 27.08 -25.04 -20.45
CA ALA A 587 26.98 -24.23 -19.24
C ALA A 587 28.17 -23.28 -19.07
N VAL A 588 29.39 -23.72 -19.42
CA VAL A 588 30.59 -22.87 -19.41
C VAL A 588 30.52 -21.77 -20.47
N GLN A 589 30.04 -22.09 -21.67
CA GLN A 589 29.86 -21.09 -22.74
C GLN A 589 28.81 -20.05 -22.35
N ALA A 590 27.68 -20.50 -21.80
CA ALA A 590 26.64 -19.64 -21.25
C ALA A 590 27.20 -18.71 -20.15
N ALA A 591 27.96 -19.25 -19.20
CA ALA A 591 28.55 -18.47 -18.12
C ALA A 591 29.52 -17.40 -18.64
N LYS A 592 30.32 -17.71 -19.66
CA LYS A 592 31.21 -16.73 -20.31
C LYS A 592 30.45 -15.64 -21.06
N ALA A 593 29.34 -15.99 -21.71
CA ALA A 593 28.51 -15.02 -22.44
C ALA A 593 27.79 -14.05 -21.49
N ILE A 594 27.25 -14.56 -20.38
CA ILE A 594 26.56 -13.76 -19.35
C ILE A 594 27.56 -12.93 -18.52
N GLY A 595 28.75 -13.49 -18.27
CA GLY A 595 29.79 -12.90 -17.43
C GLY A 595 29.68 -13.34 -15.97
N TYR A 596 30.83 -13.58 -15.34
CA TYR A 596 30.93 -13.99 -13.95
C TYR A 596 30.71 -12.82 -12.96
N PRO A 597 30.19 -13.07 -11.74
CA PRO A 597 29.75 -14.37 -11.23
C PRO A 597 28.36 -14.78 -11.74
N VAL A 598 28.13 -16.10 -11.83
CA VAL A 598 26.85 -16.71 -12.24
C VAL A 598 26.27 -17.61 -11.17
N LEU A 599 24.96 -17.85 -11.23
CA LEU A 599 24.23 -18.84 -10.43
C LEU A 599 23.86 -20.02 -11.34
N ILE A 600 24.23 -21.23 -10.95
CA ILE A 600 23.84 -22.46 -11.63
C ILE A 600 22.71 -23.11 -10.83
N ARG A 601 21.64 -23.53 -11.52
CA ARG A 601 20.48 -24.21 -10.93
C ARG A 601 20.09 -25.44 -11.72
N ALA A 602 19.85 -26.55 -11.04
CA ALA A 602 19.26 -27.72 -11.68
C ALA A 602 17.79 -27.46 -12.07
N ALA A 603 17.38 -27.90 -13.26
CA ALA A 603 15.97 -27.87 -13.67
C ALA A 603 15.12 -28.86 -12.82
N PHE A 604 13.84 -28.53 -12.60
CA PHE A 604 12.87 -29.36 -11.85
C PHE A 604 13.30 -29.79 -10.43
N ALA A 605 14.26 -29.09 -9.82
CA ALA A 605 14.69 -29.33 -8.45
C ALA A 605 14.12 -28.26 -7.50
N LEU A 606 13.52 -28.69 -6.38
CA LEU A 606 13.05 -27.81 -5.32
C LEU A 606 14.13 -27.60 -4.25
N GLY A 607 14.09 -26.45 -3.57
CA GLY A 607 14.93 -26.18 -2.40
C GLY A 607 16.42 -25.95 -2.67
N GLY A 608 16.82 -25.70 -3.91
CA GLY A 608 18.21 -25.39 -4.27
C GLY A 608 19.13 -26.61 -4.39
N LEU A 609 18.58 -27.82 -4.45
CA LEU A 609 19.36 -29.04 -4.67
C LEU A 609 20.13 -28.95 -6.01
N GLY A 610 21.44 -29.20 -5.99
CA GLY A 610 22.30 -29.09 -7.18
C GLY A 610 22.49 -27.66 -7.70
N SER A 611 22.25 -26.64 -6.85
CA SER A 611 22.42 -25.22 -7.20
C SER A 611 23.66 -24.62 -6.54
N GLY A 612 24.28 -23.62 -7.16
CA GLY A 612 25.41 -22.92 -6.54
C GLY A 612 25.91 -21.72 -7.33
N PHE A 613 26.59 -20.81 -6.63
CA PHE A 613 27.26 -19.66 -7.23
C PHE A 613 28.64 -20.07 -7.76
N ALA A 614 28.97 -19.58 -8.95
CA ALA A 614 30.27 -19.77 -9.59
C ALA A 614 30.89 -18.41 -9.95
N GLU A 615 32.09 -18.17 -9.45
CA GLU A 615 32.87 -16.96 -9.75
C GLU A 615 33.82 -17.17 -10.94
N ASP A 616 34.02 -18.43 -11.35
CA ASP A 616 34.93 -18.83 -12.42
C ASP A 616 34.47 -20.14 -13.09
N GLU A 617 35.14 -20.48 -14.19
CA GLU A 617 34.85 -21.69 -14.99
C GLU A 617 35.06 -22.99 -14.19
N GLU A 618 36.07 -23.05 -13.32
CA GLU A 618 36.36 -24.24 -12.52
C GLU A 618 35.18 -24.58 -11.60
N THR A 619 34.63 -23.55 -10.96
CA THR A 619 33.47 -23.64 -10.10
C THR A 619 32.21 -24.02 -10.88
N VAL A 620 32.03 -23.49 -12.11
CA VAL A 620 30.92 -23.89 -13.00
C VAL A 620 30.96 -25.39 -13.26
N ARG A 621 32.13 -25.91 -13.67
CA ARG A 621 32.32 -27.32 -14.01
C ARG A 621 32.04 -28.23 -12.81
N ARG A 622 32.50 -27.82 -11.62
CA ARG A 622 32.26 -28.54 -10.36
C ARG A 622 30.76 -28.64 -10.05
N ILE A 623 30.04 -27.52 -10.08
CA ILE A 623 28.60 -27.48 -9.76
C ILE A 623 27.79 -28.24 -10.82
N CYS A 624 28.10 -28.08 -12.10
CA CYS A 624 27.41 -28.80 -13.17
C CYS A 624 27.52 -30.32 -13.03
N LYS A 625 28.68 -30.84 -12.62
CA LYS A 625 28.88 -32.27 -12.44
C LYS A 625 27.91 -32.87 -11.40
N GLU A 626 27.64 -32.13 -10.34
CA GLU A 626 26.67 -32.50 -9.31
C GLU A 626 25.22 -32.25 -9.78
N ALA A 627 24.96 -31.13 -10.43
CA ALA A 627 23.62 -30.81 -10.94
C ALA A 627 23.14 -31.85 -11.97
N PHE A 628 24.01 -32.27 -12.89
CA PHE A 628 23.69 -33.24 -13.93
C PHE A 628 23.53 -34.69 -13.41
N SER A 629 23.94 -35.01 -12.17
CA SER A 629 23.62 -36.33 -11.59
C SER A 629 22.17 -36.44 -11.14
N HIS A 630 21.45 -35.30 -11.07
CA HIS A 630 20.07 -35.24 -10.60
C HIS A 630 19.10 -34.59 -11.61
N SER A 631 19.61 -33.91 -12.65
CA SER A 631 18.80 -33.26 -13.68
C SER A 631 19.43 -33.41 -15.06
N SER A 632 18.60 -33.49 -16.11
CA SER A 632 19.06 -33.49 -17.51
C SER A 632 19.36 -32.09 -18.06
N GLN A 633 19.08 -31.04 -17.28
CA GLN A 633 19.25 -29.65 -17.68
C GLN A 633 19.63 -28.77 -16.48
N VAL A 634 20.49 -27.78 -16.73
CA VAL A 634 20.81 -26.71 -15.78
C VAL A 634 20.52 -25.35 -16.38
N PHE A 635 20.24 -24.37 -15.53
CA PHE A 635 20.15 -22.96 -15.88
C PHE A 635 21.36 -22.22 -15.34
N VAL A 636 21.95 -21.36 -16.18
CA VAL A 636 23.03 -20.46 -15.84
C VAL A 636 22.45 -19.04 -15.86
N ASP A 637 22.39 -18.41 -14.69
CA ASP A 637 21.81 -17.09 -14.50
C ASP A 637 22.87 -16.07 -14.06
N LYS A 638 22.69 -14.81 -14.46
CA LYS A 638 23.48 -13.71 -13.90
C LYS A 638 23.29 -13.65 -12.37
N SER A 639 24.39 -13.60 -11.63
CA SER A 639 24.31 -13.51 -10.17
C SER A 639 23.75 -12.16 -9.75
N LEU A 640 22.66 -12.19 -8.98
CA LEU A 640 22.09 -11.03 -8.30
C LEU A 640 22.43 -11.05 -6.80
N LYS A 641 23.54 -11.70 -6.43
CA LYS A 641 23.95 -11.84 -5.03
C LYS A 641 24.08 -10.49 -4.35
N GLY A 642 23.49 -10.35 -3.16
CA GLY A 642 23.51 -9.11 -2.39
C GLY A 642 22.35 -8.15 -2.71
N TRP A 643 21.52 -8.45 -3.71
CA TRP A 643 20.30 -7.68 -3.96
C TRP A 643 19.24 -8.00 -2.90
N LYS A 644 18.36 -7.02 -2.64
CA LYS A 644 17.17 -7.24 -1.84
C LYS A 644 16.22 -8.18 -2.58
N GLU A 645 15.66 -9.15 -1.86
CA GLU A 645 14.61 -10.02 -2.38
C GLU A 645 13.28 -9.57 -1.76
N VAL A 646 12.34 -9.19 -2.62
CA VAL A 646 11.01 -8.69 -2.24
C VAL A 646 9.98 -9.52 -2.98
N GLU A 647 9.02 -10.03 -2.22
CA GLU A 647 7.96 -10.91 -2.71
C GLU A 647 6.59 -10.28 -2.46
N TYR A 648 5.64 -10.60 -3.33
CA TYR A 648 4.29 -10.06 -3.29
C TYR A 648 3.25 -11.16 -3.48
N GLU A 649 2.28 -11.21 -2.58
CA GLU A 649 1.09 -12.05 -2.71
C GLU A 649 0.00 -11.26 -3.43
N VAL A 650 -0.33 -11.68 -4.65
CA VAL A 650 -1.26 -10.98 -5.54
C VAL A 650 -2.52 -11.80 -5.75
N VAL A 651 -3.67 -11.17 -5.56
CA VAL A 651 -4.98 -11.75 -5.86
C VAL A 651 -5.61 -11.01 -7.03
N ARG A 652 -6.01 -11.76 -8.05
CA ARG A 652 -6.72 -11.23 -9.22
C ARG A 652 -8.01 -12.00 -9.46
N ASP A 653 -9.13 -11.29 -9.56
CA ASP A 653 -10.43 -11.90 -9.85
C ASP A 653 -10.77 -11.91 -11.35
N CYS A 654 -11.89 -12.56 -11.69
CA CYS A 654 -12.40 -12.63 -13.07
C CYS A 654 -12.90 -11.28 -13.63
N LYS A 655 -13.03 -10.24 -12.80
CA LYS A 655 -13.37 -8.87 -13.21
C LYS A 655 -12.13 -7.99 -13.41
N ASN A 656 -10.93 -8.58 -13.33
CA ASN A 656 -9.68 -7.86 -13.43
C ASN A 656 -9.49 -6.83 -12.30
N ASN A 657 -10.08 -7.10 -11.13
CA ASN A 657 -9.66 -6.49 -9.87
C ASN A 657 -8.38 -7.20 -9.44
N CYS A 658 -7.33 -6.45 -9.17
CA CYS A 658 -6.01 -6.99 -8.85
C CYS A 658 -5.48 -6.25 -7.64
N ILE A 659 -5.17 -6.98 -6.57
CA ILE A 659 -4.68 -6.41 -5.31
C ILE A 659 -3.45 -7.16 -4.83
N THR A 660 -2.53 -6.41 -4.23
CA THR A 660 -1.43 -6.97 -3.45
C THR A 660 -1.89 -7.09 -2.00
N VAL A 661 -1.95 -8.33 -1.50
CA VAL A 661 -2.47 -8.65 -0.16
C VAL A 661 -1.36 -8.61 0.90
N CYS A 662 -0.16 -9.02 0.50
CA CYS A 662 1.00 -9.05 1.36
C CYS A 662 2.25 -8.77 0.54
N ASN A 663 3.24 -8.16 1.19
CA ASN A 663 4.58 -8.06 0.69
C ASN A 663 5.57 -8.52 1.77
N MET A 664 6.65 -9.14 1.33
CA MET A 664 7.69 -9.71 2.19
C MET A 664 9.05 -9.21 1.72
N GLU A 665 9.91 -8.84 2.66
CA GLU A 665 11.32 -8.57 2.40
C GLU A 665 12.16 -9.63 3.13
N ASN A 666 13.03 -10.31 2.40
CA ASN A 666 13.98 -11.24 2.99
C ASN A 666 15.12 -10.45 3.65
N LEU A 667 15.42 -10.77 4.91
CA LEU A 667 16.53 -10.17 5.64
C LEU A 667 17.87 -10.64 5.06
N ASP A 668 17.94 -11.92 4.73
CA ASP A 668 19.07 -12.45 3.98
C ASP A 668 18.93 -12.01 2.51
N PRO A 669 19.98 -11.41 1.92
CA PRO A 669 19.93 -11.00 0.53
C PRO A 669 19.87 -12.23 -0.38
N LEU A 670 19.52 -11.97 -1.65
CA LEU A 670 19.45 -13.00 -2.67
C LEU A 670 20.74 -13.83 -2.69
N GLY A 671 20.60 -15.15 -2.53
CA GLY A 671 21.71 -16.12 -2.51
C GLY A 671 21.82 -16.97 -1.24
N ALA A 672 21.08 -16.65 -0.18
CA ALA A 672 20.74 -17.63 0.85
C ALA A 672 19.64 -18.59 0.31
N SER A 673 19.64 -19.87 0.74
CA SER A 673 18.60 -20.82 0.28
C SER A 673 17.22 -20.40 0.79
N ARG A 674 16.22 -20.37 -0.11
CA ARG A 674 14.84 -19.91 0.12
C ARG A 674 14.12 -20.59 1.29
N LEU A 675 14.45 -21.85 1.59
CA LEU A 675 13.84 -22.59 2.71
C LEU A 675 14.37 -22.18 4.08
N CYS A 676 15.43 -21.35 4.14
CA CYS A 676 16.13 -20.99 5.38
C CYS A 676 16.33 -19.48 5.56
N ALA A 677 15.79 -18.63 4.69
CA ALA A 677 15.94 -17.17 4.80
C ALA A 677 14.96 -16.62 5.85
N PHE A 678 15.42 -15.69 6.69
CA PHE A 678 14.51 -14.97 7.59
C PHE A 678 13.74 -13.90 6.80
N ALA A 679 12.41 -13.99 6.79
CA ALA A 679 11.54 -12.99 6.15
C ALA A 679 10.88 -12.09 7.19
N VAL A 680 10.76 -10.79 6.89
CA VAL A 680 9.95 -9.84 7.66
C VAL A 680 8.71 -9.46 6.88
N PHE A 681 7.58 -9.45 7.58
CA PHE A 681 6.28 -9.17 6.99
C PHE A 681 5.87 -7.72 7.26
N ALA A 682 5.59 -6.99 6.18
CA ALA A 682 4.67 -5.87 6.26
C ALA A 682 3.26 -6.46 6.13
N LEU A 683 2.65 -6.84 7.26
CA LEU A 683 1.31 -7.42 7.24
C LEU A 683 0.28 -6.34 6.87
N GLN A 684 -0.24 -6.39 5.63
CA GLN A 684 -1.30 -5.49 5.15
C GLN A 684 -2.72 -6.07 5.32
N LEU A 685 -2.86 -7.21 6.01
CA LEU A 685 -4.11 -7.96 6.13
C LEU A 685 -5.00 -7.48 7.29
N TRP A 686 -6.12 -6.83 6.94
CA TRP A 686 -7.40 -6.94 7.66
C TRP A 686 -8.57 -6.61 6.72
N LEU A 687 -8.80 -7.45 5.71
CA LEU A 687 -9.99 -7.39 4.86
C LEU A 687 -10.22 -8.80 4.30
N LEU A 688 -11.07 -9.61 4.96
CA LEU A 688 -11.86 -10.75 4.42
C LEU A 688 -12.39 -11.68 5.55
N SER A 689 -12.92 -11.14 6.65
CA SER A 689 -13.68 -11.96 7.63
C SER A 689 -14.73 -11.20 8.44
N SER A 690 -15.37 -10.19 7.85
CA SER A 690 -16.55 -9.53 8.44
C SER A 690 -17.64 -9.33 7.39
N VAL A 691 -18.10 -10.44 6.82
CA VAL A 691 -19.48 -10.56 6.34
C VAL A 691 -20.08 -11.74 7.10
N GLU A 692 -20.28 -11.54 8.41
CA GLU A 692 -21.21 -12.33 9.22
C GLU A 692 -22.06 -11.31 10.00
N GLY A 693 -23.37 -11.31 9.72
CA GLY A 693 -24.38 -10.49 10.39
C GLY A 693 -25.08 -9.49 9.47
#